data_AF-A0A935RTY4-F1
#
_entry.id   AF-A0A935RTY4-F1
#
_cell.length_a   1.000
_cell.length_b   1.000
_cell.length_c   1.000
_cell.angle_alpha   90.00
_cell.angle_beta   90.00
_cell.angle_gamma   90.00
#
_symmetry.space_group_name_H-M   'P 1'
#
loop_
_entity.id
_entity.type
_entity.pdbx_description
1 polymer ?
#
loop_
_entity_poly.entity_id
_entity_poly.type
_entity_poly.pdbx_seq_one_letter_code
_entity_poly.pdbx_strand_id
1 'polypeptide(L)'
;MSGVINDQTAGTGAFSTSFGAFGIRVASGTGHKIYHNSVNLYGPMGGVTSSLLTASFGVTSTTLTGIDVRNNVFANTISGGNPAGTRNVAVFLPSAATAAMNLTDNNNAYFVGTDPNNRLAQVGTTFGTGEYTVAAFDPTATVPASNFRSYTSTLSAAGTNDNLAFASTALAPFTSATNLHIPNATATPLESAGATVGVLTDIDGETRPNGSAPDLGADEFVGTPPPANDIAAATILVPVNASTVSTGTAPTPQATFTNVGSATQTGVGVSFTISGPGGYSYTDPQVIATIAPFQSVTVTFSAAPTITTPGAYTMSAAVTTADSNAANDVVNGGFNAAAPLGGTYTVGGGGNFASLTNPGGLFEQLNLLGAGSNVTADITTDLTAETGAIQLNQLPGGFGLTIKPSGAPRTISGNGASLALIKLYGADNVTIDGSLSGGTDRSLTITYGNTGGTVIWIQAASAANGALGTTIKNTNISGNTGTTIISGILSGSGVTLGGPAESPNSNTTIENNWIYRVQNAIYSQGAVAFDQNWNITGNTFGSTVAADKNSFRGMLIGNVQNFVINGNTISGISSAPTTTAAMSGIQLAFAINGGTIANNVIRDIRNNSASGTGAYGINMTSTSAAANVTIANNSVSDIAALGSATVLSNGFGINFNAAGASGYKLYHNSVNMNANQSSGTTAALQVAAVSTAGAIDAQNNIFANTQTSGATRYAVYSTSPASVFSPINYNDYFAANVGFVGGSARVTLGDWQTATTQDANSQAVDPLFLAPTNLHISAGSPMIDAAVTIPTVTTDFDGQTRPIGAANDIGADEWVATISISGRVLTSDGQGIKNAIVTLTDSGMGPKRTTLTGAFGYYSFTGQPSNVVYTVAVSSKRFTFTPNFQSVGGYADITDFDFVADPLP
;
A
#
# COMPACT_ATOMS: atom_id res chain seq x y z
N MET A 1 40.86 17.49 -27.87
CA MET A 1 39.45 17.57 -28.37
C MET A 1 38.61 18.34 -27.38
N SER A 2 37.78 19.29 -27.79
CA SER A 2 36.95 20.09 -26.86
C SER A 2 35.54 20.36 -27.39
N GLY A 3 34.56 20.49 -26.49
CA GLY A 3 33.21 21.04 -26.79
C GLY A 3 32.22 20.10 -27.49
N VAL A 4 32.37 18.78 -27.39
CA VAL A 4 31.41 17.81 -27.95
C VAL A 4 30.25 17.58 -26.98
N ILE A 5 29.05 18.05 -27.31
CA ILE A 5 27.83 17.95 -26.46
C ILE A 5 26.66 17.43 -27.32
N ASN A 6 25.70 16.75 -26.70
CA ASN A 6 24.44 16.34 -27.32
C ASN A 6 23.25 17.16 -26.77
N ASP A 7 22.19 17.37 -27.55
CA ASP A 7 20.97 18.07 -27.12
C ASP A 7 19.80 17.09 -26.97
N GLN A 8 19.16 17.08 -25.80
CA GLN A 8 18.02 16.24 -25.47
C GLN A 8 16.65 16.94 -25.61
N THR A 9 16.57 18.14 -26.22
CA THR A 9 15.32 18.93 -26.25
C THR A 9 14.19 18.26 -27.04
N ALA A 10 14.51 17.40 -28.03
CA ALA A 10 13.52 16.74 -28.90
C ALA A 10 13.79 15.25 -29.19
N GLY A 11 14.69 14.60 -28.45
CA GLY A 11 15.34 13.34 -28.88
C GLY A 11 14.71 12.01 -28.43
N THR A 12 15.00 10.96 -29.21
CA THR A 12 14.63 9.53 -29.04
C THR A 12 15.83 8.65 -28.60
N GLY A 13 16.73 9.19 -27.76
CA GLY A 13 18.00 8.53 -27.40
C GLY A 13 17.87 7.50 -26.26
N ALA A 14 18.72 6.47 -26.33
CA ALA A 14 18.87 5.47 -25.28
C ALA A 14 20.22 5.63 -24.54
N PHE A 15 20.24 5.31 -23.25
CA PHE A 15 21.48 5.15 -22.47
C PHE A 15 22.33 4.02 -23.05
N SER A 16 23.25 4.35 -23.98
CA SER A 16 24.06 3.38 -24.70
C SER A 16 25.34 4.00 -25.25
N THR A 17 26.24 3.15 -25.76
CA THR A 17 27.49 3.55 -26.41
C THR A 17 27.32 4.06 -27.84
N SER A 18 26.09 4.19 -28.34
CA SER A 18 25.80 4.57 -29.74
C SER A 18 25.14 5.94 -29.90
N PHE A 19 24.41 6.44 -28.89
CA PHE A 19 23.62 7.67 -29.02
C PHE A 19 24.21 8.89 -28.31
N GLY A 20 25.15 8.71 -27.39
CA GLY A 20 25.76 9.83 -26.66
C GLY A 20 27.04 10.38 -27.28
N ALA A 21 27.51 11.50 -26.72
CA ALA A 21 28.74 12.16 -27.14
C ALA A 21 29.96 11.46 -26.56
N PHE A 22 30.90 11.07 -27.41
CA PHE A 22 32.18 10.50 -27.00
C PHE A 22 33.34 11.35 -27.50
N GLY A 23 34.32 11.62 -26.64
CA GLY A 23 35.57 12.25 -27.07
C GLY A 23 36.40 11.30 -27.93
N ILE A 24 36.96 10.27 -27.31
CA ILE A 24 37.63 9.16 -28.01
C ILE A 24 36.79 7.89 -27.82
N ARG A 25 36.31 7.31 -28.93
CA ARG A 25 35.48 6.10 -28.93
C ARG A 25 36.15 4.98 -29.71
N VAL A 26 36.52 3.91 -29.01
CA VAL A 26 37.06 2.68 -29.61
C VAL A 26 35.92 1.70 -29.82
N ALA A 27 35.46 1.57 -31.07
CA ALA A 27 34.31 0.74 -31.43
C ALA A 27 34.67 -0.58 -32.15
N SER A 28 35.88 -0.69 -32.70
CA SER A 28 36.36 -1.87 -33.46
C SER A 28 37.89 -1.94 -33.49
N GLY A 29 38.45 -3.11 -33.76
CA GLY A 29 39.90 -3.34 -33.90
C GLY A 29 40.60 -3.76 -32.60
N THR A 30 41.89 -4.06 -32.70
CA THR A 30 42.74 -4.55 -31.61
C THR A 30 44.07 -3.79 -31.59
N GLY A 31 44.74 -3.72 -30.44
CA GLY A 31 46.10 -3.18 -30.36
C GLY A 31 46.21 -1.65 -30.40
N HIS A 32 45.11 -0.92 -30.20
CA HIS A 32 45.10 0.55 -30.24
C HIS A 32 46.01 1.15 -29.17
N LYS A 33 46.76 2.20 -29.55
CA LYS A 33 47.64 2.96 -28.67
C LYS A 33 47.09 4.39 -28.51
N ILE A 34 46.67 4.74 -27.31
CA ILE A 34 46.01 6.02 -27.00
C ILE A 34 46.86 6.70 -25.93
N TYR A 35 47.80 7.53 -26.39
CA TYR A 35 48.79 8.17 -25.54
C TYR A 35 48.71 9.69 -25.62
N HIS A 36 48.92 10.37 -24.49
CA HIS A 36 49.09 11.82 -24.45
C HIS A 36 47.93 12.60 -25.10
N ASN A 37 46.69 12.24 -24.79
CA ASN A 37 45.51 12.96 -25.30
C ASN A 37 44.92 13.85 -24.22
N SER A 38 44.54 15.08 -24.58
CA SER A 38 43.68 15.95 -23.77
C SER A 38 42.28 16.03 -24.39
N VAL A 39 41.27 15.61 -23.64
CA VAL A 39 39.85 15.64 -24.02
C VAL A 39 39.08 16.46 -22.98
N ASN A 40 38.31 17.45 -23.42
CA ASN A 40 37.49 18.28 -22.55
C ASN A 40 36.05 18.44 -23.08
N LEU A 41 35.12 17.69 -22.52
CA LEU A 41 33.68 17.84 -22.76
C LEU A 41 33.13 18.78 -21.68
N TYR A 42 32.43 19.86 -22.04
CA TYR A 42 32.00 20.89 -21.11
C TYR A 42 30.75 21.62 -21.60
N GLY A 43 30.06 22.33 -20.72
CA GLY A 43 28.90 23.16 -21.05
C GLY A 43 27.55 22.51 -20.71
N PRO A 44 26.45 23.27 -20.75
CA PRO A 44 25.12 22.75 -20.43
C PRO A 44 24.58 21.85 -21.54
N MET A 45 24.05 20.70 -21.16
CA MET A 45 23.25 19.82 -22.00
C MET A 45 21.81 20.33 -22.05
N GLY A 46 21.31 20.62 -23.25
CA GLY A 46 19.90 21.01 -23.47
C GLY A 46 18.93 19.83 -23.28
N GLY A 47 17.73 20.11 -22.77
CA GLY A 47 16.62 19.14 -22.64
C GLY A 47 16.74 18.09 -21.52
N VAL A 48 15.61 17.47 -21.19
CA VAL A 48 15.49 16.44 -20.11
C VAL A 48 14.63 15.23 -20.51
N THR A 49 14.23 15.11 -21.77
CA THR A 49 13.23 14.10 -22.20
C THR A 49 13.84 12.74 -22.59
N SER A 50 15.15 12.66 -22.83
CA SER A 50 15.84 11.46 -23.33
C SER A 50 16.69 10.79 -22.25
N SER A 51 17.30 9.64 -22.58
CA SER A 51 18.40 9.05 -21.82
C SER A 51 19.69 9.06 -22.64
N LEU A 52 20.84 9.39 -22.03
CA LEU A 52 22.13 9.51 -22.74
C LEU A 52 23.31 9.14 -21.84
N LEU A 53 24.36 8.65 -22.48
CA LEU A 53 25.66 8.42 -21.87
C LEU A 53 26.73 9.20 -22.63
N THR A 54 27.35 10.19 -22.01
CA THR A 54 28.50 10.89 -22.59
C THR A 54 29.80 10.43 -21.93
N ALA A 55 30.88 10.28 -22.69
CA ALA A 55 32.18 9.87 -22.14
C ALA A 55 33.36 10.57 -22.83
N SER A 56 34.35 11.05 -22.08
CA SER A 56 35.58 11.58 -22.69
C SER A 56 36.40 10.49 -23.38
N PHE A 57 36.41 9.29 -22.81
CA PHE A 57 36.98 8.09 -23.40
C PHE A 57 36.03 6.90 -23.26
N GLY A 58 35.95 6.03 -24.27
CA GLY A 58 35.11 4.84 -24.20
C GLY A 58 35.61 3.65 -25.03
N VAL A 59 35.61 2.46 -24.41
CA VAL A 59 35.79 1.16 -25.07
C VAL A 59 34.44 0.45 -25.12
N THR A 60 33.90 0.18 -26.31
CA THR A 60 32.46 -0.16 -26.41
C THR A 60 32.13 -1.64 -26.28
N SER A 61 33.12 -2.54 -26.31
CA SER A 61 32.89 -4.01 -26.33
C SER A 61 34.06 -4.78 -25.72
N THR A 62 33.77 -5.92 -25.09
CA THR A 62 34.76 -6.86 -24.54
C THR A 62 35.58 -7.58 -25.61
N THR A 63 35.14 -7.51 -26.88
CA THR A 63 35.87 -8.08 -28.03
C THR A 63 37.08 -7.25 -28.44
N LEU A 64 37.24 -6.06 -27.90
CA LEU A 64 38.34 -5.14 -28.22
C LEU A 64 39.53 -5.47 -27.32
N THR A 65 40.60 -6.02 -27.89
CA THR A 65 41.72 -6.57 -27.12
C THR A 65 43.04 -5.85 -27.38
N GLY A 66 43.95 -5.89 -26.40
CA GLY A 66 45.31 -5.34 -26.50
C GLY A 66 45.37 -3.81 -26.59
N ILE A 67 44.33 -3.11 -26.15
CA ILE A 67 44.30 -1.66 -26.12
C ILE A 67 45.24 -1.16 -25.02
N ASP A 68 45.95 -0.07 -25.28
CA ASP A 68 46.89 0.55 -24.37
C ASP A 68 46.64 2.06 -24.29
N VAL A 69 46.17 2.52 -23.13
CA VAL A 69 45.65 3.85 -22.85
C VAL A 69 46.46 4.43 -21.70
N ARG A 70 47.39 5.33 -22.00
CA ARG A 70 48.27 5.91 -20.98
C ARG A 70 48.54 7.38 -21.20
N ASN A 71 48.81 8.10 -20.13
CA ASN A 71 49.21 9.50 -20.13
C ASN A 71 48.15 10.47 -20.68
N ASN A 72 46.86 10.17 -20.52
CA ASN A 72 45.79 11.01 -21.06
C ASN A 72 45.12 11.87 -19.97
N VAL A 73 44.56 13.00 -20.38
CA VAL A 73 43.64 13.82 -19.58
C VAL A 73 42.25 13.73 -20.17
N PHE A 74 41.34 13.07 -19.46
CA PHE A 74 39.94 12.89 -19.84
C PHE A 74 39.04 13.72 -18.91
N ALA A 75 38.58 14.85 -19.41
CA ALA A 75 37.70 15.77 -18.68
C ALA A 75 36.27 15.77 -19.25
N ASN A 76 35.26 15.51 -18.41
CA ASN A 76 33.84 15.63 -18.75
C ASN A 76 33.06 16.41 -17.67
N THR A 77 32.87 17.69 -17.93
CA THR A 77 32.21 18.67 -17.05
C THR A 77 30.87 19.15 -17.62
N ILE A 78 30.26 18.36 -18.51
CA ILE A 78 28.91 18.65 -19.02
C ILE A 78 27.93 18.67 -17.84
N SER A 79 27.12 19.73 -17.75
CA SER A 79 26.06 19.90 -16.75
C SER A 79 24.68 19.68 -17.35
N GLY A 80 23.68 19.35 -16.52
CA GLY A 80 22.30 19.14 -16.97
C GLY A 80 22.04 17.77 -17.63
N GLY A 81 20.93 17.69 -18.37
CA GLY A 81 20.35 16.43 -18.89
C GLY A 81 19.34 15.78 -17.94
N ASN A 82 18.68 14.70 -18.39
CA ASN A 82 17.67 13.98 -17.60
C ASN A 82 18.29 13.31 -16.35
N PRO A 83 17.95 13.71 -15.11
CA PRO A 83 18.52 13.14 -13.89
C PRO A 83 18.26 11.63 -13.73
N ALA A 84 17.18 11.13 -14.32
CA ALA A 84 16.76 9.73 -14.27
C ALA A 84 17.23 8.89 -15.47
N GLY A 85 18.05 9.46 -16.37
CA GLY A 85 18.49 8.75 -17.57
C GLY A 85 19.80 9.21 -18.18
N THR A 86 20.50 10.17 -17.58
CA THR A 86 21.75 10.73 -18.13
C THR A 86 22.93 10.51 -17.21
N ARG A 87 24.08 10.11 -17.79
CA ARG A 87 25.38 10.17 -17.12
C ARG A 87 26.44 10.78 -18.04
N ASN A 88 27.24 11.67 -17.45
CA ASN A 88 28.37 12.32 -18.09
C ASN A 88 29.65 11.84 -17.41
N VAL A 89 30.40 10.97 -18.07
CA VAL A 89 31.54 10.26 -17.47
C VAL A 89 32.89 10.64 -18.07
N ALA A 90 33.98 10.49 -17.34
CA ALA A 90 35.31 10.59 -17.94
C ALA A 90 35.60 9.34 -18.78
N VAL A 91 35.25 8.15 -18.28
CA VAL A 91 35.55 6.86 -18.92
C VAL A 91 34.33 5.94 -19.01
N PHE A 92 34.16 5.29 -20.16
CA PHE A 92 33.25 4.16 -20.33
C PHE A 92 34.01 2.86 -20.64
N LEU A 93 33.64 1.76 -19.95
CA LEU A 93 34.14 0.42 -20.23
C LEU A 93 32.99 -0.62 -20.34
N PRO A 94 33.17 -1.73 -21.07
CA PRO A 94 32.10 -2.70 -21.31
C PRO A 94 31.90 -3.65 -20.12
N SER A 95 30.66 -3.88 -19.67
CA SER A 95 30.39 -4.84 -18.60
C SER A 95 30.84 -6.27 -18.95
N ALA A 96 31.17 -7.08 -17.94
CA ALA A 96 31.61 -8.49 -18.07
C ALA A 96 32.95 -8.71 -18.79
N ALA A 97 33.76 -7.66 -18.93
CA ALA A 97 35.14 -7.78 -19.35
C ALA A 97 36.00 -8.59 -18.34
N THR A 98 37.05 -9.23 -18.84
CA THR A 98 38.01 -10.01 -18.04
C THR A 98 39.43 -9.74 -18.53
N ALA A 99 40.42 -10.40 -17.92
CA ALA A 99 41.82 -10.30 -18.33
C ALA A 99 42.08 -10.69 -19.80
N ALA A 100 41.12 -11.37 -20.46
CA ALA A 100 41.15 -11.66 -21.89
C ALA A 100 41.17 -10.41 -22.78
N MET A 101 40.69 -9.25 -22.28
CA MET A 101 40.82 -7.99 -23.00
C MET A 101 42.28 -7.54 -23.13
N ASN A 102 43.15 -7.94 -22.21
CA ASN A 102 44.55 -7.49 -22.17
C ASN A 102 44.66 -5.96 -22.30
N LEU A 103 43.79 -5.24 -21.58
CA LEU A 103 43.75 -3.78 -21.58
C LEU A 103 44.85 -3.25 -20.67
N THR A 104 45.69 -2.36 -21.16
CA THR A 104 46.56 -1.51 -20.35
C THR A 104 45.88 -0.15 -20.25
N ASP A 105 45.38 0.22 -19.08
CA ASP A 105 44.76 1.53 -18.83
C ASP A 105 45.43 2.11 -17.60
N ASN A 106 46.30 3.11 -17.71
CA ASN A 106 47.08 3.59 -16.57
C ASN A 106 47.66 4.99 -16.76
N ASN A 107 48.15 5.65 -15.70
CA ASN A 107 48.69 7.02 -15.79
C ASN A 107 47.72 7.94 -16.53
N ASN A 108 46.42 7.88 -16.23
CA ASN A 108 45.43 8.76 -16.84
C ASN A 108 44.88 9.70 -15.75
N ALA A 109 44.48 10.91 -16.16
CA ALA A 109 43.84 11.88 -15.30
C ALA A 109 42.37 12.01 -15.68
N TYR A 110 41.49 11.85 -14.71
CA TYR A 110 40.04 11.90 -14.91
C TYR A 110 39.44 13.12 -14.22
N PHE A 111 38.93 14.07 -14.98
CA PHE A 111 38.28 15.27 -14.43
C PHE A 111 36.79 15.23 -14.74
N VAL A 112 35.93 15.45 -13.75
CA VAL A 112 34.48 15.48 -13.96
C VAL A 112 33.84 16.65 -13.22
N GLY A 113 32.71 17.14 -13.70
CA GLY A 113 32.02 18.24 -13.04
C GLY A 113 31.36 17.84 -11.70
N THR A 114 30.77 18.83 -11.02
CA THR A 114 30.00 18.65 -9.78
C THR A 114 28.50 18.47 -10.01
N ASP A 115 28.06 18.39 -11.28
CA ASP A 115 26.65 18.16 -11.59
C ASP A 115 26.21 16.76 -11.10
N PRO A 116 24.98 16.60 -10.58
CA PRO A 116 24.48 15.29 -10.13
C PRO A 116 24.56 14.16 -11.16
N ASN A 117 24.62 14.49 -12.46
CA ASN A 117 24.78 13.53 -13.56
C ASN A 117 26.24 13.14 -13.85
N ASN A 118 27.23 13.80 -13.25
CA ASN A 118 28.65 13.50 -13.47
C ASN A 118 29.11 12.26 -12.69
N ARG A 119 29.91 11.39 -13.32
CA ARG A 119 30.56 10.21 -12.70
C ARG A 119 31.98 10.07 -13.20
N LEU A 120 32.87 9.47 -12.42
CA LEU A 120 34.21 9.11 -12.89
C LEU A 120 34.11 8.17 -14.09
N ALA A 121 33.41 7.05 -13.91
CA ALA A 121 33.27 6.04 -14.94
C ALA A 121 31.89 5.38 -14.96
N GLN A 122 31.54 4.84 -16.12
CA GLN A 122 30.38 3.98 -16.34
C GLN A 122 30.85 2.63 -16.90
N VAL A 123 30.46 1.53 -16.26
CA VAL A 123 30.70 0.17 -16.73
C VAL A 123 29.39 -0.46 -17.20
N GLY A 124 29.31 -0.77 -18.50
CA GLY A 124 28.11 -1.31 -19.14
C GLY A 124 27.01 -0.27 -19.38
N THR A 125 25.97 -0.67 -20.12
CA THR A 125 24.93 0.23 -20.64
C THR A 125 23.62 0.19 -19.85
N THR A 126 23.67 -0.16 -18.56
CA THR A 126 22.49 -0.16 -17.68
C THR A 126 22.57 1.02 -16.72
N PHE A 127 21.68 1.98 -16.88
CA PHE A 127 21.61 3.18 -16.03
C PHE A 127 21.43 2.81 -14.55
N GLY A 128 22.11 3.54 -13.65
CA GLY A 128 22.06 3.27 -12.20
C GLY A 128 22.91 2.09 -11.74
N THR A 129 23.60 1.39 -12.66
CA THR A 129 24.48 0.26 -12.34
C THR A 129 25.86 0.47 -12.96
N GLY A 130 26.92 -0.01 -12.30
CA GLY A 130 28.29 0.17 -12.79
C GLY A 130 28.77 1.62 -12.78
N GLU A 131 28.20 2.46 -11.92
CA GLU A 131 28.57 3.88 -11.76
C GLU A 131 29.69 4.01 -10.73
N TYR A 132 30.78 4.67 -11.12
CA TYR A 132 31.93 4.94 -10.25
C TYR A 132 32.07 6.44 -10.05
N THR A 133 32.36 6.88 -8.83
CA THR A 133 32.50 8.29 -8.48
C THR A 133 33.96 8.62 -8.19
N VAL A 134 34.34 9.90 -8.33
CA VAL A 134 35.67 10.37 -7.93
C VAL A 134 35.91 10.13 -6.43
N ALA A 135 34.88 10.34 -5.60
CA ALA A 135 34.98 10.16 -4.16
C ALA A 135 35.31 8.73 -3.71
N ALA A 136 34.94 7.71 -4.51
CA ALA A 136 35.20 6.31 -4.21
C ALA A 136 36.47 5.76 -4.88
N PHE A 137 37.14 6.56 -5.72
CA PHE A 137 38.32 6.12 -6.44
C PHE A 137 39.56 6.17 -5.55
N ASP A 138 40.26 5.05 -5.43
CA ASP A 138 41.53 4.94 -4.73
C ASP A 138 42.55 4.24 -5.61
N PRO A 139 43.62 4.93 -6.03
CA PRO A 139 44.62 4.34 -6.89
C PRO A 139 45.53 3.28 -6.21
N THR A 140 45.40 3.07 -4.92
CA THR A 140 46.24 2.10 -4.20
C THR A 140 45.48 0.82 -3.87
N ALA A 141 44.16 0.78 -4.08
CA ALA A 141 43.30 -0.31 -3.70
C ALA A 141 42.51 -0.90 -4.87
N THR A 142 42.14 -2.18 -4.75
CA THR A 142 41.20 -2.88 -5.66
C THR A 142 39.90 -3.27 -4.95
N VAL A 143 39.69 -2.74 -3.75
CA VAL A 143 38.49 -2.88 -2.92
C VAL A 143 38.17 -1.52 -2.31
N PRO A 144 36.92 -1.24 -1.91
CA PRO A 144 35.70 -2.03 -2.12
C PRO A 144 35.25 -2.05 -3.59
N ALA A 145 34.18 -2.80 -3.90
CA ALA A 145 33.64 -2.92 -5.27
C ALA A 145 33.18 -1.59 -5.91
N SER A 146 33.02 -0.53 -5.11
CA SER A 146 32.71 0.82 -5.56
C SER A 146 33.94 1.61 -6.01
N ASN A 147 35.15 1.11 -5.79
CA ASN A 147 36.37 1.69 -6.34
C ASN A 147 36.54 1.20 -7.78
N PHE A 148 36.73 2.10 -8.75
CA PHE A 148 36.81 1.75 -10.18
C PHE A 148 37.85 0.67 -10.49
N ARG A 149 38.93 0.63 -9.71
CA ARG A 149 39.98 -0.39 -9.81
C ARG A 149 39.61 -1.79 -9.43
N SER A 150 38.59 -1.96 -8.59
CA SER A 150 38.05 -3.29 -8.35
C SER A 150 37.61 -3.94 -9.66
N TYR A 151 37.24 -3.12 -10.65
CA TYR A 151 36.91 -3.56 -11.99
C TYR A 151 38.11 -3.45 -12.95
N THR A 152 38.78 -2.30 -13.10
CA THR A 152 39.83 -2.14 -14.13
C THR A 152 41.04 -3.05 -13.93
N SER A 153 41.42 -3.36 -12.69
CA SER A 153 42.47 -4.34 -12.38
C SER A 153 42.12 -5.77 -12.84
N THR A 154 40.87 -6.07 -13.15
CA THR A 154 40.51 -7.40 -13.70
C THR A 154 40.70 -7.51 -15.21
N LEU A 155 41.01 -6.40 -15.90
CA LEU A 155 40.99 -6.32 -17.37
C LEU A 155 42.34 -6.63 -18.02
N SER A 156 43.36 -6.92 -17.22
CA SER A 156 44.63 -7.48 -17.64
C SER A 156 45.16 -8.47 -16.61
N ALA A 157 46.01 -9.39 -17.06
CA ALA A 157 46.62 -10.37 -16.16
C ALA A 157 47.55 -9.72 -15.12
N ALA A 158 48.13 -8.55 -15.43
CA ALA A 158 49.02 -7.83 -14.54
C ALA A 158 48.29 -7.18 -13.35
N GLY A 159 46.99 -6.91 -13.47
CA GLY A 159 46.22 -6.29 -12.40
C GLY A 159 46.54 -4.83 -12.10
N THR A 160 47.37 -4.19 -12.92
CA THR A 160 47.96 -2.87 -12.66
C THR A 160 47.19 -1.73 -13.31
N ASN A 161 46.00 -1.98 -13.84
CA ASN A 161 45.21 -0.91 -14.45
C ASN A 161 44.80 0.13 -13.41
N ASP A 162 44.78 1.36 -13.90
CA ASP A 162 44.68 2.62 -13.24
C ASP A 162 45.73 2.86 -12.16
N ASN A 163 46.70 1.94 -11.90
CA ASN A 163 47.68 1.92 -10.77
C ASN A 163 48.40 3.22 -10.39
N LEU A 164 48.46 4.16 -11.33
CA LEU A 164 49.05 5.49 -11.22
C LEU A 164 48.17 6.61 -11.82
N ALA A 165 46.87 6.36 -11.98
CA ALA A 165 45.88 7.33 -12.39
C ALA A 165 45.39 8.17 -11.21
N PHE A 166 44.84 9.36 -11.48
CA PHE A 166 44.13 10.16 -10.49
C PHE A 166 42.80 10.67 -11.04
N ALA A 167 41.88 11.00 -10.14
CA ALA A 167 40.57 11.55 -10.49
C ALA A 167 40.27 12.80 -9.65
N SER A 168 39.58 13.77 -10.23
CA SER A 168 39.22 15.01 -9.55
C SER A 168 37.86 15.54 -10.01
N THR A 169 37.14 16.23 -9.11
CA THR A 169 35.95 17.01 -9.44
C THR A 169 36.26 18.48 -9.76
N ALA A 170 37.52 18.89 -9.60
CA ALA A 170 37.98 20.19 -10.07
C ALA A 170 37.99 20.24 -11.61
N LEU A 171 38.01 21.45 -12.16
CA LEU A 171 38.27 21.60 -13.58
C LEU A 171 39.71 21.18 -13.88
N ALA A 172 39.91 20.49 -15.00
CA ALA A 172 41.26 20.29 -15.53
C ALA A 172 41.91 21.67 -15.74
N PRO A 173 43.20 21.84 -15.40
CA PRO A 173 43.87 23.15 -15.35
C PRO A 173 44.28 23.65 -16.74
N PHE A 174 43.39 23.50 -17.71
CA PHE A 174 43.54 24.04 -19.05
C PHE A 174 43.43 25.56 -19.03
N THR A 175 44.14 26.22 -19.93
CA THR A 175 44.10 27.67 -20.14
C THR A 175 42.67 28.17 -20.37
N SER A 176 41.85 27.39 -21.08
CA SER A 176 40.40 27.60 -21.18
C SER A 176 39.68 26.32 -21.62
N ALA A 177 38.35 26.36 -21.69
CA ALA A 177 37.58 25.21 -22.15
C ALA A 177 37.88 24.77 -23.60
N THR A 178 38.34 25.70 -24.45
CA THR A 178 38.73 25.44 -25.84
C THR A 178 40.23 25.33 -26.06
N ASN A 179 41.04 25.96 -25.21
CA ASN A 179 42.50 25.90 -25.25
C ASN A 179 43.02 24.96 -24.15
N LEU A 180 43.39 23.75 -24.55
CA LEU A 180 43.77 22.66 -23.64
C LEU A 180 45.26 22.62 -23.29
N HIS A 181 46.02 23.67 -23.59
CA HIS A 181 47.35 23.86 -23.01
C HIS A 181 47.21 24.17 -21.52
N ILE A 182 48.15 23.71 -20.72
CA ILE A 182 48.26 23.96 -19.30
C ILE A 182 49.27 25.10 -19.12
N PRO A 183 48.90 26.21 -18.46
CA PRO A 183 49.82 27.33 -18.28
C PRO A 183 51.09 26.91 -17.54
N ASN A 184 52.24 27.45 -17.95
CA ASN A 184 53.50 27.27 -17.21
C ASN A 184 53.35 27.72 -15.75
N ALA A 185 54.12 27.08 -14.86
CA ALA A 185 54.09 27.20 -13.41
C ALA A 185 52.79 26.76 -12.73
N THR A 186 51.83 26.15 -13.46
CA THR A 186 50.63 25.56 -12.85
C THR A 186 51.02 24.50 -11.82
N ALA A 187 50.51 24.65 -10.59
CA ALA A 187 50.63 23.62 -9.56
C ALA A 187 49.62 22.49 -9.83
N THR A 188 50.06 21.33 -10.31
CA THR A 188 49.14 20.27 -10.76
C THR A 188 49.72 18.86 -10.68
N PRO A 189 48.91 17.83 -10.35
CA PRO A 189 49.32 16.43 -10.43
C PRO A 189 49.59 15.93 -11.87
N LEU A 190 49.31 16.75 -12.89
CA LEU A 190 49.57 16.41 -14.29
C LEU A 190 51.05 16.52 -14.66
N GLU A 191 51.80 17.34 -13.92
CA GLU A 191 53.22 17.61 -14.11
C GLU A 191 54.05 16.36 -13.76
N SER A 192 54.87 15.89 -14.70
CA SER A 192 55.79 14.76 -14.54
C SER A 192 55.13 13.47 -14.01
N ALA A 193 53.86 13.20 -14.33
CA ALA A 193 53.10 12.03 -13.83
C ALA A 193 52.88 10.91 -14.86
N GLY A 194 53.34 11.10 -16.10
CA GLY A 194 53.24 10.13 -17.19
C GLY A 194 54.33 9.06 -17.18
N ALA A 195 54.05 7.95 -17.85
CA ALA A 195 55.01 6.88 -18.13
C ALA A 195 55.71 7.06 -19.49
N THR A 196 56.91 6.53 -19.68
CA THR A 196 57.56 6.54 -21.00
C THR A 196 56.86 5.57 -21.96
N VAL A 197 56.17 6.10 -22.99
CA VAL A 197 55.37 5.31 -23.95
C VAL A 197 55.76 5.48 -25.43
N GLY A 198 56.87 6.18 -25.70
CA GLY A 198 57.46 6.27 -27.05
C GLY A 198 56.96 7.44 -27.92
N VAL A 199 56.20 8.38 -27.35
CA VAL A 199 55.87 9.67 -27.96
C VAL A 199 56.90 10.70 -27.50
N LEU A 200 57.71 11.22 -28.44
CA LEU A 200 58.92 12.00 -28.11
C LEU A 200 58.68 13.51 -28.05
N THR A 201 57.63 14.00 -28.70
CA THR A 201 57.24 15.41 -28.69
C THR A 201 55.73 15.54 -28.49
N ASP A 202 55.29 16.68 -27.98
CA ASP A 202 53.88 16.99 -27.74
C ASP A 202 53.21 17.70 -28.95
N ILE A 203 52.14 18.47 -28.70
CA ILE A 203 51.29 19.07 -29.73
C ILE A 203 51.91 20.30 -30.41
N ASP A 204 52.81 21.01 -29.74
CA ASP A 204 53.52 22.20 -30.19
C ASP A 204 55.03 21.98 -30.42
N GLY A 205 55.54 20.79 -30.06
CA GLY A 205 56.84 20.28 -30.48
C GLY A 205 57.88 20.20 -29.35
N GLU A 206 57.48 20.44 -28.11
CA GLU A 206 58.25 20.32 -26.89
C GLU A 206 58.65 18.85 -26.66
N THR A 207 59.89 18.63 -26.23
CA THR A 207 60.42 17.27 -26.02
C THR A 207 59.89 16.68 -24.73
N ARG A 208 59.44 15.41 -24.78
CA ARG A 208 59.06 14.64 -23.60
C ARG A 208 60.23 13.79 -23.09
N PRO A 209 60.59 13.83 -21.79
CA PRO A 209 60.03 14.68 -20.74
C PRO A 209 60.64 16.10 -20.69
N ASN A 210 59.84 17.09 -20.30
CA ASN A 210 60.25 18.44 -19.92
C ASN A 210 60.21 18.58 -18.39
N GLY A 211 60.94 17.71 -17.70
CA GLY A 211 60.82 17.53 -16.25
C GLY A 211 61.48 16.24 -15.81
N SER A 212 60.89 15.59 -14.80
CA SER A 212 61.40 14.29 -14.30
C SER A 212 60.77 13.08 -14.98
N ALA A 213 59.60 13.24 -15.58
CA ALA A 213 58.90 12.27 -16.41
C ALA A 213 57.96 13.02 -17.38
N PRO A 214 57.38 12.36 -18.40
CA PRO A 214 56.43 13.03 -19.30
C PRO A 214 55.19 13.52 -18.55
N ASP A 215 54.55 14.57 -19.05
CA ASP A 215 53.29 15.06 -18.50
C ASP A 215 52.08 14.22 -18.94
N LEU A 216 51.03 14.30 -18.14
CA LEU A 216 49.72 13.76 -18.50
C LEU A 216 48.99 14.72 -19.43
N GLY A 217 48.55 14.21 -20.58
CA GLY A 217 47.83 14.97 -21.60
C GLY A 217 48.65 15.25 -22.84
N ALA A 218 48.06 16.02 -23.75
CA ALA A 218 48.64 16.35 -25.06
C ALA A 218 49.70 17.45 -25.03
N ASP A 219 49.77 18.22 -23.96
CA ASP A 219 50.71 19.30 -23.72
C ASP A 219 51.85 18.79 -22.82
N GLU A 220 53.08 19.22 -23.05
CA GLU A 220 54.24 19.01 -22.18
C GLU A 220 54.72 20.38 -21.67
N PHE A 221 54.30 20.71 -20.46
CA PHE A 221 54.42 22.04 -19.88
C PHE A 221 55.51 22.07 -18.80
N VAL A 222 55.87 23.27 -18.32
CA VAL A 222 56.77 23.41 -17.16
C VAL A 222 55.94 23.83 -15.96
N GLY A 223 55.39 22.86 -15.24
CA GLY A 223 54.56 23.05 -14.06
C GLY A 223 55.32 23.08 -12.74
N THR A 224 54.56 23.06 -11.64
CA THR A 224 55.07 22.73 -10.31
C THR A 224 54.27 21.55 -9.75
N PRO A 225 54.92 20.52 -9.16
CA PRO A 225 54.17 19.48 -8.46
C PRO A 225 53.39 20.08 -7.28
N PRO A 226 52.22 19.53 -6.91
CA PRO A 226 51.52 19.93 -5.70
C PRO A 226 52.43 19.81 -4.47
N PRO A 227 52.24 20.63 -3.43
CA PRO A 227 53.00 20.51 -2.19
C PRO A 227 52.97 19.07 -1.66
N ALA A 228 54.06 18.62 -1.04
CA ALA A 228 54.14 17.24 -0.59
C ALA A 228 53.08 16.91 0.49
N ASN A 229 52.83 17.85 1.40
CA ASN A 229 51.88 17.75 2.50
C ASN A 229 50.74 18.78 2.33
N ASP A 230 49.58 18.32 1.88
CA ASP A 230 48.37 19.14 1.76
C ASP A 230 47.13 18.23 1.85
N ILE A 231 46.33 18.37 2.90
CA ILE A 231 45.10 17.62 3.16
C ILE A 231 43.95 18.62 3.25
N ALA A 232 42.96 18.47 2.38
CA ALA A 232 41.74 19.26 2.43
C ALA A 232 40.63 18.56 3.22
N ALA A 233 39.86 19.32 4.00
CA ALA A 233 38.56 18.86 4.47
C ALA A 233 37.52 19.05 3.35
N ALA A 234 36.93 17.95 2.86
CA ALA A 234 36.19 17.96 1.60
C ALA A 234 34.67 18.13 1.78
N THR A 235 34.02 17.27 2.56
CA THR A 235 32.56 17.31 2.75
C THR A 235 32.12 16.76 4.10
N ILE A 236 31.00 17.27 4.62
CA ILE A 236 30.30 16.71 5.78
C ILE A 236 29.17 15.80 5.27
N LEU A 237 29.10 14.59 5.81
CA LEU A 237 28.12 13.56 5.44
C LEU A 237 27.05 13.38 6.52
N VAL A 238 27.43 13.43 7.80
CA VAL A 238 26.49 13.25 8.92
C VAL A 238 26.76 14.27 10.02
N PRO A 239 25.74 15.01 10.48
CA PRO A 239 24.45 15.22 9.81
C PRO A 239 24.63 15.83 8.41
N VAL A 240 23.73 15.52 7.48
CA VAL A 240 23.80 16.08 6.12
C VAL A 240 23.67 17.61 6.19
N ASN A 241 24.48 18.33 5.42
CA ASN A 241 24.43 19.79 5.42
C ASN A 241 23.06 20.32 4.98
N ALA A 242 22.58 21.37 5.67
CA ALA A 242 21.25 21.97 5.53
C ALA A 242 20.07 21.02 5.79
N SER A 243 20.29 19.88 6.44
CA SER A 243 19.21 18.96 6.82
C SER A 243 18.42 19.44 8.03
N THR A 244 17.26 18.82 8.26
CA THR A 244 16.54 18.89 9.53
C THR A 244 16.59 17.52 10.21
N VAL A 245 16.87 17.49 11.51
CA VAL A 245 16.90 16.29 12.34
C VAL A 245 15.91 16.40 13.50
N SER A 246 15.45 15.27 14.00
CA SER A 246 14.59 15.23 15.18
C SER A 246 15.40 15.47 16.46
N THR A 247 14.88 16.24 17.40
CA THR A 247 15.41 16.26 18.77
C THR A 247 15.18 14.89 19.42
N GLY A 248 16.14 14.44 20.24
CA GLY A 248 16.19 13.09 20.78
C GLY A 248 17.17 12.19 20.02
N THR A 249 17.70 12.63 18.87
CA THR A 249 18.72 11.92 18.10
C THR A 249 20.13 12.22 18.60
N ALA A 250 20.98 11.19 18.63
CA ALA A 250 22.43 11.29 18.85
C ALA A 250 23.14 10.92 17.54
N PRO A 251 23.55 11.91 16.71
CA PRO A 251 24.19 11.62 15.43
C PRO A 251 25.59 11.06 15.63
N THR A 252 26.03 10.19 14.73
CA THR A 252 27.44 9.74 14.62
C THR A 252 28.08 10.51 13.46
N PRO A 253 28.84 11.59 13.73
CA PRO A 253 29.25 12.49 12.66
C PRO A 253 30.20 11.81 11.68
N GLN A 254 30.15 12.25 10.43
CA GLN A 254 31.00 11.76 9.35
C GLN A 254 31.41 12.89 8.42
N ALA A 255 32.68 12.88 8.02
CA ALA A 255 33.22 13.80 7.01
C ALA A 255 34.28 13.10 6.16
N THR A 256 34.49 13.61 4.95
CA THR A 256 35.52 13.15 4.03
C THR A 256 36.68 14.14 3.99
N PHE A 257 37.90 13.62 3.99
CA PHE A 257 39.15 14.37 3.87
C PHE A 257 39.93 13.85 2.67
N THR A 258 40.60 14.73 1.94
CA THR A 258 41.31 14.39 0.70
C THR A 258 42.75 14.84 0.80
N ASN A 259 43.71 13.96 0.53
CA ASN A 259 45.10 14.37 0.35
C ASN A 259 45.24 15.00 -1.04
N VAL A 260 45.40 16.32 -1.12
CA VAL A 260 45.62 17.02 -2.39
C VAL A 260 47.11 17.26 -2.67
N GLY A 261 47.97 16.82 -1.76
CA GLY A 261 49.41 16.84 -1.89
C GLY A 261 49.99 15.65 -2.66
N SER A 262 51.27 15.76 -3.02
CA SER A 262 51.99 14.78 -3.85
C SER A 262 52.63 13.63 -3.05
N ALA A 263 52.64 13.67 -1.71
CA ALA A 263 53.19 12.60 -0.87
C ALA A 263 52.14 11.97 0.06
N THR A 264 52.29 10.66 0.30
CA THR A 264 51.49 9.95 1.31
C THR A 264 51.69 10.59 2.68
N GLN A 265 50.60 10.97 3.33
CA GLN A 265 50.62 11.47 4.69
C GLN A 265 50.25 10.37 5.67
N THR A 266 50.88 10.35 6.84
CA THR A 266 50.57 9.40 7.92
C THR A 266 50.29 10.15 9.22
N GLY A 267 49.41 9.60 10.06
CA GLY A 267 49.05 10.22 11.34
C GLY A 267 48.39 11.60 11.18
N VAL A 268 47.53 11.78 10.17
CA VAL A 268 46.85 13.06 9.91
C VAL A 268 45.75 13.27 10.94
N GLY A 269 45.92 14.28 11.79
CA GLY A 269 44.92 14.72 12.74
C GLY A 269 43.77 15.42 12.02
N VAL A 270 42.55 15.02 12.37
CA VAL A 270 41.32 15.64 11.91
C VAL A 270 40.39 15.83 13.11
N SER A 271 39.39 16.71 12.99
CA SER A 271 38.39 16.90 14.03
C SER A 271 37.03 17.22 13.44
N PHE A 272 35.99 16.87 14.19
CA PHE A 272 34.63 17.29 13.90
C PHE A 272 34.07 18.05 15.09
N THR A 273 33.40 19.16 14.82
CA THR A 273 32.73 19.97 15.84
C THR A 273 31.26 20.19 15.50
N ILE A 274 30.43 20.25 16.54
CA ILE A 274 29.02 20.66 16.45
C ILE A 274 28.78 21.66 17.57
N SER A 275 28.19 22.81 17.24
CA SER A 275 27.73 23.78 18.22
C SER A 275 26.29 24.18 17.95
N GLY A 276 25.53 24.46 19.01
CA GLY A 276 24.10 24.76 18.86
C GLY A 276 23.46 25.41 20.08
N PRO A 277 22.12 25.52 20.06
CA PRO A 277 21.35 26.15 21.12
C PRO A 277 21.54 25.46 22.48
N GLY A 278 21.21 26.17 23.57
CA GLY A 278 21.30 25.63 24.93
C GLY A 278 22.73 25.33 25.40
N GLY A 279 23.74 25.88 24.72
CA GLY A 279 25.15 25.61 25.03
C GLY A 279 25.64 24.25 24.53
N TYR A 280 24.94 23.63 23.57
CA TYR A 280 25.37 22.38 22.98
C TYR A 280 26.75 22.55 22.31
N SER A 281 27.71 21.72 22.71
CA SER A 281 29.05 21.69 22.16
C SER A 281 29.54 20.25 22.09
N TYR A 282 30.06 19.87 20.93
CA TYR A 282 30.71 18.60 20.69
C TYR A 282 31.97 18.85 19.87
N THR A 283 33.06 18.17 20.26
CA THR A 283 34.34 18.16 19.56
C THR A 283 34.92 16.77 19.67
N ASP A 284 35.25 16.15 18.54
CA ASP A 284 35.91 14.84 18.51
C ASP A 284 37.11 14.89 17.54
N PRO A 285 38.35 14.81 18.05
CA PRO A 285 39.52 14.63 17.23
C PRO A 285 39.72 13.15 16.87
N GLN A 286 40.14 12.88 15.64
CA GLN A 286 40.51 11.57 15.12
C GLN A 286 41.84 11.63 14.37
N VAL A 287 42.40 10.47 14.05
CA VAL A 287 43.64 10.36 13.28
C VAL A 287 43.42 9.43 12.10
N ILE A 288 43.67 9.94 10.89
CA ILE A 288 43.78 9.11 9.69
C ILE A 288 45.18 8.51 9.69
N ALA A 289 45.25 7.18 9.82
CA ALA A 289 46.53 6.47 9.95
C ALA A 289 47.45 6.69 8.75
N THR A 290 46.91 6.59 7.53
CA THR A 290 47.60 6.91 6.28
C THR A 290 46.59 7.39 5.24
N ILE A 291 47.01 8.34 4.40
CA ILE A 291 46.25 8.82 3.24
C ILE A 291 47.21 9.07 2.08
N ALA A 292 47.07 8.28 1.02
CA ALA A 292 47.89 8.37 -0.19
C ALA A 292 47.57 9.65 -0.99
N PRO A 293 48.48 10.13 -1.87
CA PRO A 293 48.21 11.27 -2.74
C PRO A 293 46.88 11.10 -3.49
N PHE A 294 46.07 12.16 -3.49
CA PHE A 294 44.77 12.25 -4.17
C PHE A 294 43.70 11.28 -3.67
N GLN A 295 43.96 10.57 -2.58
CA GLN A 295 43.00 9.69 -1.93
C GLN A 295 42.02 10.52 -1.09
N SER A 296 40.76 10.11 -1.06
CA SER A 296 39.75 10.60 -0.11
C SER A 296 39.42 9.54 0.94
N VAL A 297 39.36 9.93 2.20
CA VAL A 297 39.03 9.05 3.34
C VAL A 297 37.84 9.62 4.09
N THR A 298 36.79 8.81 4.26
CA THR A 298 35.67 9.13 5.15
C THR A 298 35.99 8.70 6.58
N VAL A 299 35.98 9.67 7.49
CA VAL A 299 36.19 9.43 8.92
C VAL A 299 34.83 9.42 9.62
N THR A 300 34.61 8.39 10.43
CA THR A 300 33.48 8.31 11.36
C THR A 300 33.96 8.71 12.74
N PHE A 301 33.33 9.74 13.30
CA PHE A 301 33.63 10.28 14.62
C PHE A 301 32.78 9.59 15.69
N SER A 302 33.17 9.74 16.95
CA SER A 302 32.43 9.22 18.09
C SER A 302 31.00 9.80 18.13
N ALA A 303 30.01 9.04 18.60
CA ALA A 303 28.63 9.53 18.69
C ALA A 303 28.55 10.84 19.49
N ALA A 304 27.91 11.86 18.90
CA ALA A 304 27.70 13.14 19.57
C ALA A 304 26.59 13.02 20.63
N PRO A 305 26.60 13.86 21.69
CA PRO A 305 25.52 13.89 22.67
C PRO A 305 24.15 14.08 22.01
N THR A 306 23.12 13.53 22.64
CA THR A 306 21.74 13.68 22.14
C THR A 306 21.38 15.16 21.97
N ILE A 307 20.85 15.50 20.80
CA ILE A 307 20.33 16.83 20.48
C ILE A 307 18.98 17.00 21.18
N THR A 308 18.89 17.86 22.20
CA THR A 308 17.66 18.01 23.00
C THR A 308 16.92 19.33 22.77
N THR A 309 17.58 20.33 22.17
CA THR A 309 17.03 21.68 22.03
C THR A 309 16.77 21.98 20.56
N PRO A 310 15.54 22.33 20.16
CA PRO A 310 15.26 22.76 18.80
C PRO A 310 16.04 24.02 18.40
N GLY A 311 16.37 24.14 17.11
CA GLY A 311 17.03 25.32 16.53
C GLY A 311 18.21 24.97 15.62
N ALA A 312 18.92 26.00 15.17
CA ALA A 312 20.01 25.86 14.21
C ALA A 312 21.32 25.43 14.90
N TYR A 313 21.95 24.40 14.36
CA TYR A 313 23.26 23.88 14.73
C TYR A 313 24.26 24.18 13.62
N THR A 314 25.48 24.53 14.01
CA THR A 314 26.63 24.64 13.10
C THR A 314 27.54 23.45 13.29
N MET A 315 28.21 23.05 12.21
CA MET A 315 29.15 21.94 12.19
C MET A 315 30.39 22.32 11.40
N SER A 316 31.54 21.78 11.80
CA SER A 316 32.80 21.98 11.09
C SER A 316 33.63 20.71 11.15
N ALA A 317 34.11 20.26 9.99
CA ALA A 317 35.13 19.23 9.89
C ALA A 317 36.45 19.91 9.51
N ALA A 318 37.51 19.62 10.25
CA ALA A 318 38.79 20.30 10.12
C ALA A 318 39.97 19.33 10.11
N VAL A 319 40.95 19.57 9.25
CA VAL A 319 42.31 19.03 9.38
C VAL A 319 43.02 19.82 10.47
N THR A 320 43.67 19.12 11.40
CA THR A 320 44.32 19.74 12.57
C THR A 320 45.83 19.56 12.56
N THR A 321 46.35 18.64 11.74
CA THR A 321 47.77 18.60 11.41
C THR A 321 48.09 19.73 10.44
N ALA A 322 49.04 20.60 10.80
CA ALA A 322 49.47 21.69 9.92
C ALA A 322 50.09 21.14 8.62
N ASP A 323 49.72 21.75 7.50
CA ASP A 323 50.23 21.41 6.18
C ASP A 323 50.51 22.66 5.33
N SER A 324 50.69 22.50 4.02
CA SER A 324 51.08 23.58 3.12
C SER A 324 49.95 24.56 2.77
N ASN A 325 48.67 24.23 2.99
CA ASN A 325 47.55 25.04 2.55
C ASN A 325 46.39 25.11 3.56
N ALA A 326 46.62 25.83 4.66
CA ALA A 326 45.62 26.01 5.71
C ALA A 326 44.24 26.58 5.28
N ALA A 327 44.09 27.08 4.05
CA ALA A 327 42.82 27.59 3.54
C ALA A 327 41.82 26.48 3.18
N ASN A 328 42.28 25.23 2.95
CA ASN A 328 41.42 24.08 2.63
C ASN A 328 41.22 23.13 3.83
N ASP A 329 41.82 23.42 4.98
CA ASP A 329 41.76 22.59 6.18
C ASP A 329 40.35 22.47 6.75
N VAL A 330 39.42 23.37 6.45
CA VAL A 330 38.12 23.45 7.12
C VAL A 330 36.97 23.47 6.11
N VAL A 331 36.00 22.59 6.34
CA VAL A 331 34.66 22.66 5.72
C VAL A 331 33.61 22.88 6.79
N ASN A 332 32.77 23.90 6.57
CA ASN A 332 31.69 24.28 7.48
C ASN A 332 30.33 23.83 6.93
N GLY A 333 29.39 23.60 7.83
CA GLY A 333 27.99 23.35 7.50
C GLY A 333 27.06 23.66 8.67
N GLY A 334 25.79 23.31 8.52
CA GLY A 334 24.82 23.37 9.60
C GLY A 334 23.61 22.50 9.33
N PHE A 335 22.81 22.27 10.36
CA PHE A 335 21.53 21.58 10.28
C PHE A 335 20.55 22.20 11.27
N ASN A 336 19.26 21.93 11.13
CA ASN A 336 18.23 22.38 12.07
C ASN A 336 17.70 21.21 12.89
N ALA A 337 17.48 21.40 14.19
CA ALA A 337 16.79 20.42 15.03
C ALA A 337 15.35 20.85 15.29
N ALA A 338 14.39 19.93 15.16
CA ALA A 338 12.98 20.16 15.43
C ALA A 338 12.38 19.07 16.33
N ALA A 339 11.39 19.43 17.14
CA ALA A 339 10.73 18.49 18.04
C ALA A 339 9.85 17.48 17.27
N PRO A 340 9.77 16.20 17.70
CA PRO A 340 8.79 15.26 17.20
C PRO A 340 7.36 15.80 17.28
N LEU A 341 6.50 15.37 16.36
CA LEU A 341 5.11 15.82 16.35
C LEU A 341 4.33 15.17 17.50
N GLY A 342 3.35 15.89 18.03
CA GLY A 342 2.49 15.41 19.09
C GLY A 342 1.26 16.31 19.26
N GLY A 343 0.10 15.71 19.52
CA GLY A 343 -1.16 16.43 19.63
C GLY A 343 -1.84 16.68 18.28
N THR A 344 -2.62 17.76 18.19
CA THR A 344 -3.49 18.04 17.04
C THR A 344 -2.85 19.04 16.08
N TYR A 345 -2.90 18.73 14.78
CA TYR A 345 -2.45 19.57 13.69
C TYR A 345 -3.58 19.77 12.68
N THR A 346 -3.74 21.01 12.23
CA THR A 346 -4.69 21.36 11.17
C THR A 346 -4.06 21.10 9.81
N VAL A 347 -4.80 20.46 8.90
CA VAL A 347 -4.38 20.19 7.53
C VAL A 347 -5.36 20.80 6.56
N GLY A 348 -4.86 21.54 5.57
CA GLY A 348 -5.64 22.30 4.61
C GLY A 348 -5.15 23.75 4.45
N GLY A 349 -5.85 24.53 3.64
CA GLY A 349 -5.49 25.92 3.34
C GLY A 349 -5.41 26.77 4.60
N GLY A 350 -4.22 27.32 4.88
CA GLY A 350 -3.95 28.13 6.08
C GLY A 350 -3.76 27.34 7.38
N GLY A 351 -3.75 26.00 7.34
CA GLY A 351 -3.44 25.13 8.48
C GLY A 351 -1.94 24.97 8.73
N ASN A 352 -1.60 24.10 9.69
CA ASN A 352 -0.21 23.74 10.00
C ASN A 352 0.49 23.05 8.82
N PHE A 353 -0.26 22.25 8.05
CA PHE A 353 0.20 21.62 6.82
C PHE A 353 -0.80 21.87 5.69
N ALA A 354 -0.32 22.19 4.50
CA ALA A 354 -1.20 22.43 3.35
C ALA A 354 -1.83 21.15 2.78
N SER A 355 -1.22 19.99 3.04
CA SER A 355 -1.55 18.69 2.45
C SER A 355 -1.19 17.54 3.39
N LEU A 356 -1.75 16.36 3.15
CA LEU A 356 -1.37 15.13 3.84
C LEU A 356 -0.16 14.45 3.19
N THR A 357 -0.23 14.21 1.88
CA THR A 357 0.60 13.25 1.13
C THR A 357 1.52 13.88 0.09
N ASN A 358 1.54 15.20 -0.03
CA ASN A 358 2.47 15.91 -0.91
C ASN A 358 3.79 16.21 -0.20
N PRO A 359 4.89 16.50 -0.94
CA PRO A 359 6.09 17.10 -0.36
C PRO A 359 5.73 18.38 0.43
N GLY A 360 6.31 18.53 1.61
CA GLY A 360 5.98 19.54 2.62
C GLY A 360 4.72 19.24 3.43
N GLY A 361 4.03 18.12 3.18
CA GLY A 361 2.82 17.70 3.87
C GLY A 361 3.08 17.02 5.21
N LEU A 362 1.98 16.71 5.92
CA LEU A 362 2.05 16.10 7.25
C LEU A 362 2.80 14.75 7.26
N PHE A 363 2.60 13.90 6.24
CA PHE A 363 3.25 12.59 6.21
C PHE A 363 4.77 12.71 6.09
N GLU A 364 5.28 13.65 5.29
CA GLU A 364 6.73 13.89 5.19
C GLU A 364 7.29 14.34 6.52
N GLN A 365 6.59 15.26 7.20
CA GLN A 365 7.04 15.77 8.49
C GLN A 365 7.06 14.70 9.58
N LEU A 366 6.04 13.83 9.61
CA LEU A 366 6.00 12.68 10.52
C LEU A 366 7.11 11.67 10.23
N ASN A 367 7.38 11.38 8.96
CA ASN A 367 8.47 10.48 8.58
C ASN A 367 9.85 11.06 8.96
N LEU A 368 10.00 12.38 8.88
CA LEU A 368 11.25 13.07 9.16
C LEU A 368 11.51 13.21 10.67
N LEU A 369 10.51 13.63 11.44
CA LEU A 369 10.67 13.97 12.85
C LEU A 369 10.22 12.88 13.81
N GLY A 370 9.42 11.92 13.33
CA GLY A 370 8.69 10.99 14.19
C GLY A 370 7.60 11.66 15.01
N ALA A 371 7.05 10.91 15.96
CA ALA A 371 6.06 11.38 16.90
C ALA A 371 6.56 11.24 18.35
N GLY A 372 6.23 12.22 19.20
CA GLY A 372 6.48 12.17 20.65
C GLY A 372 5.22 11.84 21.47
N SER A 373 4.06 11.83 20.84
CA SER A 373 2.76 11.38 21.36
C SER A 373 1.83 11.07 20.19
N ASN A 374 0.62 10.56 20.45
CA ASN A 374 -0.37 10.36 19.38
C ASN A 374 -0.68 11.69 18.65
N VAL A 375 -0.81 11.59 17.33
CA VAL A 375 -1.05 12.74 16.45
C VAL A 375 -2.46 12.69 15.91
N THR A 376 -3.14 13.85 15.87
CA THR A 376 -4.43 14.02 15.20
C THR A 376 -4.30 15.03 14.07
N ALA A 377 -4.69 14.66 12.86
CA ALA A 377 -4.80 15.50 11.68
C ALA A 377 -6.26 15.92 11.49
N ASP A 378 -6.56 17.17 11.83
CA ASP A 378 -7.86 17.79 11.61
C ASP A 378 -7.90 18.39 10.20
N ILE A 379 -8.70 17.79 9.31
CA ILE A 379 -8.90 18.30 7.96
C ILE A 379 -9.82 19.52 8.03
N THR A 380 -9.27 20.70 7.81
CA THR A 380 -9.96 21.99 8.03
C THR A 380 -10.47 22.63 6.74
N THR A 381 -9.97 22.19 5.58
CA THR A 381 -10.49 22.51 4.25
C THR A 381 -10.43 21.28 3.37
N ASP A 382 -11.10 21.30 2.21
CA ASP A 382 -10.93 20.22 1.24
C ASP A 382 -9.49 20.19 0.73
N LEU A 383 -8.92 18.99 0.63
CA LEU A 383 -7.61 18.71 0.06
C LEU A 383 -7.84 18.17 -1.35
N THR A 384 -7.80 19.02 -2.37
CA THR A 384 -8.22 18.65 -3.74
C THR A 384 -7.07 18.34 -4.70
N ALA A 385 -5.83 18.43 -4.22
CA ALA A 385 -4.61 18.26 -5.01
C ALA A 385 -3.62 17.31 -4.32
N GLU A 386 -4.13 16.29 -3.62
CA GLU A 386 -3.28 15.26 -3.03
C GLU A 386 -2.67 14.40 -4.15
N THR A 387 -1.36 14.14 -4.07
CA THR A 387 -0.62 13.41 -5.11
C THR A 387 -0.32 11.98 -4.71
N GLY A 388 -0.42 11.65 -3.42
CA GLY A 388 0.03 10.37 -2.88
C GLY A 388 1.54 10.16 -3.02
N ALA A 389 2.34 11.20 -3.21
CA ALA A 389 3.78 11.08 -3.39
C ALA A 389 4.45 10.51 -2.13
N ILE A 390 4.10 11.08 -0.98
CA ILE A 390 4.66 10.73 0.32
C ILE A 390 3.73 9.74 1.03
N GLN A 391 4.27 8.57 1.36
CA GLN A 391 3.61 7.59 2.23
C GLN A 391 3.84 7.91 3.70
N LEU A 392 3.03 7.37 4.60
CA LEU A 392 3.33 7.35 6.03
C LEU A 392 4.10 6.07 6.35
N ASN A 393 5.26 6.21 7.00
CA ASN A 393 6.03 5.08 7.54
C ASN A 393 5.59 4.76 8.98
N GLN A 394 6.06 3.63 9.52
CA GLN A 394 5.93 3.33 10.95
C GLN A 394 6.47 4.46 11.82
N LEU A 395 5.65 4.93 12.77
CA LEU A 395 6.08 5.93 13.74
C LEU A 395 6.82 5.23 14.90
N PRO A 396 8.02 5.71 15.29
CA PRO A 396 8.73 5.18 16.45
C PRO A 396 7.91 5.31 17.73
N GLY A 397 8.12 4.39 18.69
CA GLY A 397 7.48 4.46 20.01
C GLY A 397 6.03 3.97 20.06
N GLY A 398 5.48 3.47 18.94
CA GLY A 398 4.12 2.90 18.89
C GLY A 398 3.00 3.95 18.88
N PHE A 399 3.33 5.22 18.63
CA PHE A 399 2.33 6.28 18.51
C PHE A 399 1.49 6.14 17.24
N GLY A 400 0.21 6.52 17.34
CA GLY A 400 -0.74 6.46 16.23
C GLY A 400 -1.00 7.83 15.58
N LEU A 401 -1.54 7.78 14.37
CA LEU A 401 -2.08 8.93 13.64
C LEU A 401 -3.60 8.78 13.47
N THR A 402 -4.37 9.77 13.91
CA THR A 402 -5.80 9.89 13.59
C THR A 402 -6.02 10.96 12.53
N ILE A 403 -6.74 10.64 11.45
CA ILE A 403 -7.13 11.58 10.38
C ILE A 403 -8.65 11.74 10.43
N LYS A 404 -9.15 12.98 10.56
CA LYS A 404 -10.59 13.25 10.68
C LYS A 404 -11.03 14.61 10.11
N PRO A 405 -12.28 14.78 9.66
CA PRO A 405 -12.79 16.07 9.24
C PRO A 405 -13.00 17.00 10.44
N SER A 406 -12.89 18.31 10.22
CA SER A 406 -13.12 19.34 11.22
C SER A 406 -13.90 20.55 10.66
N GLY A 407 -14.83 21.07 11.47
CA GLY A 407 -15.68 22.23 11.18
C GLY A 407 -16.83 22.01 10.18
N ALA A 408 -16.65 21.14 9.19
CA ALA A 408 -17.66 20.78 8.19
C ALA A 408 -17.29 19.42 7.57
N PRO A 409 -18.18 18.78 6.78
CA PRO A 409 -17.80 17.67 5.92
C PRO A 409 -16.64 18.05 4.99
N ARG A 410 -15.71 17.13 4.75
CA ARG A 410 -14.47 17.37 4.00
C ARG A 410 -14.23 16.35 2.90
N THR A 411 -13.48 16.78 1.91
CA THR A 411 -12.98 15.93 0.82
C THR A 411 -11.46 15.87 0.82
N ILE A 412 -10.89 14.68 0.70
CA ILE A 412 -9.49 14.42 0.34
C ILE A 412 -9.52 13.80 -1.05
N SER A 413 -8.88 14.44 -2.04
CA SER A 413 -8.93 13.98 -3.40
C SER A 413 -7.70 14.32 -4.22
N GLY A 414 -7.49 13.55 -5.28
CA GLY A 414 -6.38 13.73 -6.18
C GLY A 414 -6.35 12.76 -7.36
N ASN A 415 -5.45 13.03 -8.30
CA ASN A 415 -5.22 12.25 -9.51
C ASN A 415 -3.71 12.15 -9.85
N GLY A 416 -2.85 12.24 -8.84
CA GLY A 416 -1.40 12.15 -8.99
C GLY A 416 -0.93 10.84 -9.63
N ALA A 417 0.34 10.77 -10.05
CA ALA A 417 0.90 9.59 -10.71
C ALA A 417 1.20 8.41 -9.77
N SER A 418 0.96 8.56 -8.46
CA SER A 418 1.19 7.52 -7.46
C SER A 418 0.25 6.32 -7.63
N LEU A 419 0.60 5.17 -7.06
CA LEU A 419 -0.26 4.00 -7.06
C LEU A 419 -1.41 4.09 -6.04
N ALA A 420 -1.32 5.00 -5.06
CA ALA A 420 -2.42 5.28 -4.15
C ALA A 420 -2.45 6.73 -3.66
N LEU A 421 -3.63 7.21 -3.25
CA LEU A 421 -3.77 8.55 -2.66
C LEU A 421 -3.21 8.58 -1.23
N ILE A 422 -3.55 7.58 -0.41
CA ILE A 422 -3.03 7.42 0.95
C ILE A 422 -2.29 6.09 1.02
N LYS A 423 -1.01 6.13 1.38
CA LYS A 423 -0.14 4.95 1.54
C LYS A 423 0.29 4.81 3.00
N LEU A 424 0.04 3.65 3.59
CA LEU A 424 0.40 3.29 4.96
C LEU A 424 1.47 2.19 4.89
N TYR A 425 2.74 2.58 4.88
CA TYR A 425 3.89 1.70 4.63
C TYR A 425 4.49 1.18 5.93
N GLY A 426 4.00 0.02 6.38
CA GLY A 426 4.28 -0.51 7.72
C GLY A 426 3.81 0.42 8.84
N ALA A 427 2.87 1.32 8.54
CA ALA A 427 2.41 2.32 9.51
C ALA A 427 1.44 1.68 10.51
N ASP A 428 1.76 1.82 11.79
CA ASP A 428 0.97 1.25 12.88
C ASP A 428 0.00 2.25 13.48
N ASN A 429 -1.08 1.73 14.07
CA ASN A 429 -2.04 2.51 14.87
C ASN A 429 -2.64 3.71 14.12
N VAL A 430 -2.88 3.56 12.82
CA VAL A 430 -3.48 4.60 11.98
C VAL A 430 -5.00 4.49 12.03
N THR A 431 -5.67 5.57 12.39
CA THR A 431 -7.13 5.70 12.36
C THR A 431 -7.54 6.75 11.32
N ILE A 432 -8.39 6.38 10.37
CA ILE A 432 -9.11 7.33 9.51
C ILE A 432 -10.57 7.29 9.95
N ASP A 433 -11.03 8.34 10.61
CA ASP A 433 -12.40 8.46 11.12
C ASP A 433 -13.10 9.59 10.37
N GLY A 434 -14.04 9.23 9.50
CA GLY A 434 -14.79 10.21 8.72
C GLY A 434 -15.94 10.89 9.46
N SER A 435 -16.12 10.60 10.74
CA SER A 435 -17.17 11.19 11.58
C SER A 435 -16.81 12.61 12.02
N LEU A 436 -17.70 13.56 11.73
CA LEU A 436 -17.60 14.91 12.25
C LEU A 436 -18.24 14.99 13.66
N SER A 437 -19.27 14.20 13.93
CA SER A 437 -19.98 14.22 15.22
C SER A 437 -19.32 13.34 16.30
N GLY A 438 -18.38 12.48 15.93
CA GLY A 438 -17.89 11.37 16.76
C GLY A 438 -18.84 10.16 16.80
N GLY A 439 -19.98 10.23 16.10
CA GLY A 439 -20.91 9.11 15.86
C GLY A 439 -20.62 8.38 14.55
N THR A 440 -21.67 7.95 13.85
CA THR A 440 -21.61 7.11 12.64
C THR A 440 -21.80 7.88 11.32
N ASP A 441 -21.79 9.22 11.35
CA ASP A 441 -21.92 10.04 10.14
C ASP A 441 -20.70 9.89 9.22
N ARG A 442 -20.94 9.85 7.90
CA ARG A 442 -19.89 9.76 6.89
C ARG A 442 -19.54 11.14 6.32
N SER A 443 -18.89 11.97 7.13
CA SER A 443 -18.57 13.37 6.79
C SER A 443 -17.21 13.57 6.12
N LEU A 444 -16.43 12.51 5.92
CA LEU A 444 -15.18 12.56 5.14
C LEU A 444 -15.32 11.74 3.86
N THR A 445 -15.06 12.39 2.72
CA THR A 445 -14.99 11.74 1.41
C THR A 445 -13.54 11.65 0.95
N ILE A 446 -13.07 10.46 0.57
CA ILE A 446 -11.72 10.23 0.04
C ILE A 446 -11.86 9.70 -1.37
N THR A 447 -11.39 10.47 -2.36
CA THR A 447 -11.56 10.13 -3.78
C THR A 447 -10.25 10.11 -4.53
N TYR A 448 -9.94 9.01 -5.19
CA TYR A 448 -8.80 8.94 -6.09
C TYR A 448 -9.23 8.82 -7.55
N GLY A 449 -8.46 9.42 -8.45
CA GLY A 449 -8.77 9.46 -9.87
C GLY A 449 -7.87 8.62 -10.78
N ASN A 450 -6.69 8.18 -10.30
CA ASN A 450 -5.67 7.57 -11.15
C ASN A 450 -6.02 6.13 -11.55
N THR A 451 -6.03 5.87 -12.86
CA THR A 451 -6.33 4.54 -13.41
C THR A 451 -5.26 3.54 -12.96
N GLY A 452 -5.68 2.35 -12.55
CA GLY A 452 -4.76 1.31 -12.08
C GLY A 452 -4.20 1.55 -10.67
N GLY A 453 -4.60 2.62 -9.97
CA GLY A 453 -4.25 2.85 -8.56
C GLY A 453 -5.28 2.28 -7.58
N THR A 454 -5.15 2.64 -6.30
CA THR A 454 -6.11 2.39 -5.21
C THR A 454 -6.30 3.64 -4.36
N VAL A 455 -7.43 3.81 -3.66
CA VAL A 455 -7.63 5.03 -2.85
C VAL A 455 -6.75 5.00 -1.59
N ILE A 456 -6.81 3.90 -0.84
CA ILE A 456 -6.01 3.69 0.38
C ILE A 456 -5.25 2.36 0.25
N TRP A 457 -3.94 2.40 0.49
CA TRP A 457 -3.08 1.23 0.42
C TRP A 457 -2.36 0.96 1.75
N ILE A 458 -2.77 -0.12 2.43
CA ILE A 458 -2.12 -0.71 3.60
C ILE A 458 -1.01 -1.64 3.10
N GLN A 459 0.23 -1.32 3.43
CA GLN A 459 1.42 -1.95 2.84
C GLN A 459 2.29 -2.57 3.91
N ALA A 460 2.83 -3.75 3.63
CA ALA A 460 3.98 -4.24 4.37
C ALA A 460 5.22 -3.46 3.92
N ALA A 461 5.96 -2.89 4.87
CA ALA A 461 7.18 -2.14 4.58
C ALA A 461 8.35 -3.07 4.22
N SER A 462 8.38 -4.28 4.77
CA SER A 462 9.42 -5.27 4.50
C SER A 462 8.97 -6.66 4.94
N ALA A 463 9.81 -7.68 4.71
CA ALA A 463 9.59 -9.03 5.24
C ALA A 463 9.51 -9.10 6.78
N ALA A 464 10.00 -8.07 7.49
CA ALA A 464 10.00 -8.00 8.94
C ALA A 464 8.96 -7.01 9.51
N ASN A 465 8.27 -6.23 8.67
CA ASN A 465 7.43 -5.13 9.12
C ASN A 465 6.16 -4.99 8.25
N GLY A 466 5.02 -5.43 8.79
CA GLY A 466 3.69 -5.21 8.24
C GLY A 466 2.97 -4.06 8.95
N ALA A 467 1.92 -3.50 8.37
CA ALA A 467 1.11 -2.47 9.02
C ALA A 467 0.15 -3.10 10.05
N LEU A 468 0.17 -2.62 11.30
CA LEU A 468 -0.61 -3.17 12.40
C LEU A 468 -1.60 -2.16 12.98
N GLY A 469 -2.83 -2.59 13.28
CA GLY A 469 -3.78 -1.75 14.01
C GLY A 469 -4.39 -0.60 13.20
N THR A 470 -4.58 -0.81 11.88
CA THR A 470 -5.24 0.18 11.03
C THR A 470 -6.75 0.16 11.26
N THR A 471 -7.37 1.33 11.48
CA THR A 471 -8.82 1.50 11.53
C THR A 471 -9.27 2.49 10.48
N ILE A 472 -10.18 2.09 9.59
CA ILE A 472 -10.81 2.98 8.62
C ILE A 472 -12.31 2.91 8.86
N LYS A 473 -12.91 4.00 9.32
CA LYS A 473 -14.31 4.02 9.68
C LYS A 473 -15.04 5.30 9.32
N ASN A 474 -16.36 5.18 9.15
CA ASN A 474 -17.25 6.32 8.92
C ASN A 474 -16.86 7.16 7.69
N THR A 475 -16.30 6.56 6.63
CA THR A 475 -15.86 7.32 5.43
C THR A 475 -16.72 7.03 4.20
N ASN A 476 -16.73 7.97 3.26
CA ASN A 476 -17.07 7.69 1.86
C ASN A 476 -15.76 7.56 1.08
N ILE A 477 -15.55 6.43 0.37
CA ILE A 477 -14.34 6.15 -0.40
C ILE A 477 -14.76 5.88 -1.84
N SER A 478 -14.17 6.60 -2.80
CA SER A 478 -14.51 6.40 -4.21
C SER A 478 -13.34 6.48 -5.17
N GLY A 479 -13.46 5.74 -6.26
CA GLY A 479 -12.61 5.91 -7.44
C GLY A 479 -13.18 6.95 -8.41
N ASN A 480 -12.76 6.85 -9.67
CA ASN A 480 -13.27 7.69 -10.76
C ASN A 480 -14.58 7.16 -11.35
N THR A 481 -15.32 8.00 -12.07
CA THR A 481 -16.59 7.64 -12.73
C THR A 481 -16.46 6.58 -13.81
N GLY A 482 -15.25 6.31 -14.31
CA GLY A 482 -14.98 5.21 -15.24
C GLY A 482 -14.74 3.86 -14.54
N THR A 483 -14.72 3.84 -13.20
CA THR A 483 -14.49 2.66 -12.37
C THR A 483 -13.19 1.93 -12.75
N THR A 484 -12.14 2.69 -13.10
CA THR A 484 -10.83 2.16 -13.56
C THR A 484 -9.78 2.04 -12.45
N ILE A 485 -10.15 2.35 -11.21
CA ILE A 485 -9.33 2.18 -10.01
C ILE A 485 -9.47 0.75 -9.48
N ILE A 486 -8.35 0.13 -9.11
CA ILE A 486 -8.28 -1.28 -8.69
C ILE A 486 -9.05 -1.52 -7.40
N SER A 487 -8.93 -0.62 -6.41
CA SER A 487 -9.72 -0.75 -5.20
C SER A 487 -9.96 0.55 -4.45
N GLY A 488 -10.96 0.53 -3.55
CA GLY A 488 -11.10 1.54 -2.51
C GLY A 488 -10.04 1.37 -1.44
N ILE A 489 -9.93 0.16 -0.90
CA ILE A 489 -8.91 -0.22 0.08
C ILE A 489 -8.14 -1.43 -0.45
N LEU A 490 -6.81 -1.32 -0.47
CA LEU A 490 -5.91 -2.44 -0.75
C LEU A 490 -5.06 -2.76 0.47
N SER A 491 -4.92 -4.05 0.81
CA SER A 491 -3.87 -4.55 1.71
C SER A 491 -3.00 -5.57 0.98
N GLY A 492 -1.68 -5.43 1.09
CA GLY A 492 -0.76 -6.37 0.48
C GLY A 492 0.69 -5.92 0.53
N SER A 493 1.44 -6.30 -0.52
CA SER A 493 2.85 -5.97 -0.72
C SER A 493 3.11 -4.47 -0.66
N GLY A 494 4.26 -4.06 -0.13
CA GLY A 494 4.78 -2.69 -0.26
C GLY A 494 5.54 -2.41 -1.56
N VAL A 495 5.74 -3.43 -2.41
CA VAL A 495 6.50 -3.34 -3.66
C VAL A 495 5.59 -3.48 -4.88
N THR A 496 4.65 -4.44 -4.85
CA THR A 496 3.78 -4.77 -6.00
C THR A 496 2.32 -4.57 -5.63
N LEU A 497 1.63 -3.65 -6.32
CA LEU A 497 0.21 -3.39 -6.10
C LEU A 497 -0.62 -4.67 -6.33
N GLY A 498 -1.39 -5.07 -5.31
CA GLY A 498 -2.20 -6.29 -5.34
C GLY A 498 -1.42 -7.60 -5.17
N GLY A 499 -0.11 -7.54 -4.92
CA GLY A 499 0.70 -8.71 -4.55
C GLY A 499 0.61 -9.05 -3.06
N PRO A 500 1.06 -10.25 -2.65
CA PRO A 500 0.96 -10.71 -1.26
C PRO A 500 1.89 -9.90 -0.36
N ALA A 501 1.42 -9.57 0.85
CA ALA A 501 2.22 -8.83 1.81
C ALA A 501 3.53 -9.58 2.16
N GLU A 502 4.64 -8.84 2.28
CA GLU A 502 5.93 -9.40 2.70
C GLU A 502 5.90 -9.81 4.19
N SER A 503 5.07 -9.15 4.99
CA SER A 503 4.83 -9.41 6.40
C SER A 503 3.35 -9.14 6.73
N PRO A 504 2.75 -9.80 7.74
CA PRO A 504 1.31 -9.68 8.01
C PRO A 504 0.82 -8.25 8.24
N ASN A 505 -0.13 -7.78 7.44
CA ASN A 505 -0.88 -6.54 7.71
C ASN A 505 -2.10 -6.88 8.58
N SER A 506 -1.94 -6.84 9.90
CA SER A 506 -2.88 -7.45 10.85
C SER A 506 -3.61 -6.46 11.75
N ASN A 507 -4.67 -6.94 12.41
CA ASN A 507 -5.50 -6.16 13.33
C ASN A 507 -6.15 -4.95 12.63
N THR A 508 -6.66 -5.17 11.41
CA THR A 508 -7.27 -4.12 10.60
C THR A 508 -8.79 -4.10 10.80
N THR A 509 -9.35 -2.92 11.08
CA THR A 509 -10.80 -2.70 11.20
C THR A 509 -11.29 -1.78 10.08
N ILE A 510 -12.25 -2.26 9.30
CA ILE A 510 -12.95 -1.51 8.24
C ILE A 510 -14.43 -1.45 8.63
N GLU A 511 -14.91 -0.30 9.09
CA GLU A 511 -16.23 -0.18 9.72
C GLU A 511 -17.08 0.96 9.19
N ASN A 512 -18.35 0.70 8.87
CA ASN A 512 -19.32 1.73 8.51
C ASN A 512 -18.83 2.68 7.39
N ASN A 513 -18.16 2.15 6.37
CA ASN A 513 -17.72 2.91 5.20
C ASN A 513 -18.66 2.70 4.01
N TRP A 514 -18.75 3.69 3.11
CA TRP A 514 -19.32 3.51 1.78
C TRP A 514 -18.21 3.48 0.73
N ILE A 515 -18.06 2.37 0.00
CA ILE A 515 -17.02 2.24 -1.04
C ILE A 515 -17.65 1.96 -2.41
N TYR A 516 -17.45 2.88 -3.36
CA TYR A 516 -18.12 2.88 -4.66
C TYR A 516 -17.22 3.39 -5.81
N ARG A 517 -17.62 3.20 -7.08
CA ARG A 517 -16.82 3.56 -8.27
C ARG A 517 -15.39 2.97 -8.30
N VAL A 518 -15.22 1.73 -7.82
CA VAL A 518 -13.94 0.99 -7.87
C VAL A 518 -14.13 -0.42 -8.45
N GLN A 519 -13.05 -1.06 -8.87
CA GLN A 519 -13.14 -2.47 -9.27
C GLN A 519 -13.44 -3.35 -8.05
N ASN A 520 -12.60 -3.29 -7.01
CA ASN A 520 -12.80 -4.02 -5.75
C ASN A 520 -13.07 -3.01 -4.62
N ALA A 521 -14.13 -3.18 -3.82
CA ALA A 521 -14.29 -2.30 -2.65
C ALA A 521 -13.12 -2.52 -1.66
N ILE A 522 -12.84 -3.78 -1.34
CA ILE A 522 -11.64 -4.23 -0.62
C ILE A 522 -10.88 -5.28 -1.45
N TYR A 523 -9.56 -5.12 -1.54
CA TYR A 523 -8.66 -6.17 -2.03
C TYR A 523 -7.58 -6.40 -0.97
N SER A 524 -7.68 -7.51 -0.23
CA SER A 524 -6.64 -7.96 0.70
C SER A 524 -5.96 -9.23 0.21
N GLN A 525 -4.66 -9.16 0.02
CA GLN A 525 -3.79 -10.33 -0.17
C GLN A 525 -2.72 -10.32 0.91
N GLY A 526 -3.00 -11.01 2.01
CA GLY A 526 -2.14 -11.08 3.17
C GLY A 526 -0.84 -11.84 2.94
N ALA A 527 0.01 -11.82 3.96
CA ALA A 527 1.29 -12.51 3.93
C ALA A 527 1.12 -14.04 3.90
N VAL A 528 2.15 -14.76 3.46
CA VAL A 528 2.17 -16.24 3.53
C VAL A 528 2.00 -16.75 4.96
N ALA A 529 2.46 -15.97 5.95
CA ALA A 529 2.26 -16.22 7.38
C ALA A 529 0.86 -15.82 7.92
N PHE A 530 -0.06 -15.45 7.01
CA PHE A 530 -1.39 -14.90 7.24
C PHE A 530 -1.42 -13.50 7.85
N ASP A 531 -2.19 -12.62 7.21
CA ASP A 531 -2.76 -11.48 7.92
C ASP A 531 -3.78 -12.01 8.95
N GLN A 532 -3.88 -11.35 10.10
CA GLN A 532 -4.74 -11.80 11.20
C GLN A 532 -5.73 -10.73 11.65
N ASN A 533 -6.86 -11.18 12.18
CA ASN A 533 -7.84 -10.35 12.90
C ASN A 533 -8.38 -9.17 12.07
N TRP A 534 -8.72 -9.44 10.81
CA TRP A 534 -9.44 -8.47 9.96
C TRP A 534 -10.91 -8.41 10.35
N ASN A 535 -11.39 -7.22 10.72
CA ASN A 535 -12.78 -6.96 11.08
C ASN A 535 -13.43 -6.03 10.04
N ILE A 536 -14.36 -6.54 9.24
CA ILE A 536 -15.04 -5.82 8.16
C ILE A 536 -16.53 -5.77 8.50
N THR A 537 -16.98 -4.66 9.08
CA THR A 537 -18.31 -4.56 9.71
C THR A 537 -19.15 -3.38 9.23
N GLY A 538 -20.45 -3.61 8.99
CA GLY A 538 -21.41 -2.51 8.76
C GLY A 538 -21.14 -1.66 7.51
N ASN A 539 -20.32 -2.12 6.57
CA ASN A 539 -19.95 -1.34 5.39
C ASN A 539 -21.01 -1.46 4.28
N THR A 540 -21.02 -0.47 3.40
CA THR A 540 -21.77 -0.47 2.14
C THR A 540 -20.79 -0.55 0.97
N PHE A 541 -20.85 -1.60 0.16
CA PHE A 541 -20.00 -1.75 -1.03
C PHE A 541 -20.83 -1.73 -2.31
N GLY A 542 -20.47 -0.81 -3.21
CA GLY A 542 -21.19 -0.52 -4.45
C GLY A 542 -22.36 0.45 -4.26
N SER A 543 -23.26 0.49 -5.23
CA SER A 543 -24.41 1.40 -5.26
C SER A 543 -25.54 0.85 -6.12
N THR A 544 -26.79 1.20 -5.79
CA THR A 544 -27.94 0.96 -6.68
C THR A 544 -27.99 1.95 -7.84
N VAL A 545 -27.26 3.07 -7.76
CA VAL A 545 -27.10 4.04 -8.84
C VAL A 545 -26.13 3.49 -9.87
N ALA A 546 -26.56 3.35 -11.12
CA ALA A 546 -25.79 2.69 -12.18
C ALA A 546 -24.38 3.28 -12.40
N ALA A 547 -24.24 4.61 -12.32
CA ALA A 547 -22.96 5.31 -12.48
C ALA A 547 -21.99 5.12 -11.30
N ASP A 548 -22.48 4.60 -10.17
CA ASP A 548 -21.71 4.47 -8.93
C ASP A 548 -21.38 3.00 -8.61
N LYS A 549 -21.82 2.07 -9.45
CA LYS A 549 -21.54 0.64 -9.29
C LYS A 549 -20.04 0.35 -9.32
N ASN A 550 -19.66 -0.65 -8.54
CA ASN A 550 -18.32 -1.24 -8.63
C ASN A 550 -18.28 -2.24 -9.78
N SER A 551 -17.10 -2.42 -10.39
CA SER A 551 -16.98 -3.16 -11.66
C SER A 551 -16.40 -4.57 -11.55
N PHE A 552 -16.02 -5.02 -10.35
CA PHE A 552 -15.43 -6.35 -10.16
C PHE A 552 -15.92 -7.10 -8.91
N ARG A 553 -15.58 -6.63 -7.71
CA ARG A 553 -15.90 -7.34 -6.46
C ARG A 553 -16.35 -6.39 -5.36
N GLY A 554 -17.22 -6.86 -4.47
CA GLY A 554 -17.38 -6.23 -3.17
C GLY A 554 -16.07 -6.36 -2.39
N MET A 555 -15.60 -7.58 -2.18
CA MET A 555 -14.28 -7.81 -1.60
C MET A 555 -13.60 -9.08 -2.09
N LEU A 556 -12.27 -9.05 -2.09
CA LEU A 556 -11.42 -10.25 -2.07
C LEU A 556 -10.60 -10.25 -0.79
N ILE A 557 -10.66 -11.36 -0.05
CA ILE A 557 -9.83 -11.63 1.14
C ILE A 557 -9.07 -12.93 0.91
N GLY A 558 -7.74 -12.90 1.02
CA GLY A 558 -6.93 -14.09 0.89
C GLY A 558 -5.62 -14.01 1.63
N ASN A 559 -5.07 -15.17 1.99
CA ASN A 559 -3.97 -15.30 2.95
C ASN A 559 -4.29 -14.63 4.29
N VAL A 560 -5.48 -14.90 4.81
CA VAL A 560 -5.97 -14.33 6.08
C VAL A 560 -6.46 -15.42 7.03
N GLN A 561 -6.26 -15.19 8.32
CA GLN A 561 -6.70 -16.00 9.44
C GLN A 561 -7.54 -15.16 10.42
N ASN A 562 -8.55 -15.80 11.04
CA ASN A 562 -9.38 -15.19 12.09
C ASN A 562 -10.09 -13.90 11.65
N PHE A 563 -10.57 -13.84 10.40
CA PHE A 563 -11.30 -12.67 9.91
C PHE A 563 -12.79 -12.71 10.33
N VAL A 564 -13.40 -11.53 10.38
CA VAL A 564 -14.84 -11.33 10.59
C VAL A 564 -15.36 -10.42 9.49
N ILE A 565 -16.35 -10.88 8.73
CA ILE A 565 -17.10 -10.11 7.73
C ILE A 565 -18.56 -10.13 8.17
N ASN A 566 -19.00 -9.07 8.86
CA ASN A 566 -20.28 -9.06 9.55
C ASN A 566 -21.16 -7.84 9.25
N GLY A 567 -22.44 -8.03 8.95
CA GLY A 567 -23.39 -6.92 8.84
C GLY A 567 -23.16 -5.98 7.66
N ASN A 568 -22.47 -6.42 6.60
CA ASN A 568 -22.19 -5.56 5.44
C ASN A 568 -23.33 -5.63 4.42
N THR A 569 -23.59 -4.52 3.72
CA THR A 569 -24.44 -4.46 2.54
C THR A 569 -23.58 -4.38 1.29
N ILE A 570 -23.65 -5.40 0.44
CA ILE A 570 -22.90 -5.47 -0.81
C ILE A 570 -23.90 -5.48 -1.96
N SER A 571 -23.96 -4.38 -2.71
CA SER A 571 -24.92 -4.22 -3.79
C SER A 571 -24.39 -3.38 -4.93
N GLY A 572 -24.67 -3.79 -6.17
CA GLY A 572 -24.24 -3.05 -7.36
C GLY A 572 -22.80 -3.34 -7.75
N ILE A 573 -22.48 -4.63 -7.88
CA ILE A 573 -21.24 -5.11 -8.51
C ILE A 573 -21.60 -5.56 -9.91
N SER A 574 -21.13 -4.84 -10.93
CA SER A 574 -21.55 -5.05 -12.31
C SER A 574 -20.38 -4.96 -13.26
N SER A 575 -20.07 -6.05 -13.97
CA SER A 575 -18.95 -6.06 -14.91
C SER A 575 -19.18 -5.15 -16.12
N ALA A 576 -18.06 -4.71 -16.69
CA ALA A 576 -18.00 -4.32 -18.08
C ALA A 576 -18.33 -5.51 -19.00
N PRO A 577 -18.93 -5.29 -20.19
CA PRO A 577 -19.35 -6.36 -21.09
C PRO A 577 -18.20 -7.14 -21.75
N THR A 578 -16.94 -6.75 -21.51
CA THR A 578 -15.74 -7.33 -22.11
C THR A 578 -14.83 -8.06 -21.11
N THR A 579 -15.17 -8.09 -19.81
CA THR A 579 -14.31 -8.75 -18.81
C THR A 579 -14.29 -10.27 -19.01
N THR A 580 -13.19 -10.92 -18.63
CA THR A 580 -13.10 -12.38 -18.52
C THR A 580 -13.26 -12.87 -17.07
N ALA A 581 -13.27 -11.96 -16.10
CA ALA A 581 -13.30 -12.30 -14.69
C ALA A 581 -14.72 -12.57 -14.18
N ALA A 582 -14.81 -13.30 -13.06
CA ALA A 582 -16.06 -13.57 -12.37
C ALA A 582 -16.39 -12.45 -11.39
N MET A 583 -17.64 -12.00 -11.37
CA MET A 583 -18.09 -10.99 -10.41
C MET A 583 -18.43 -11.65 -9.09
N SER A 584 -18.11 -11.00 -7.97
CA SER A 584 -18.48 -11.53 -6.65
C SER A 584 -18.86 -10.45 -5.66
N GLY A 585 -19.81 -10.75 -4.78
CA GLY A 585 -20.02 -9.94 -3.58
C GLY A 585 -18.83 -10.09 -2.64
N ILE A 586 -18.65 -11.30 -2.12
CA ILE A 586 -17.52 -11.69 -1.26
C ILE A 586 -16.73 -12.78 -1.96
N GLN A 587 -15.42 -12.64 -2.06
CA GLN A 587 -14.51 -13.71 -2.48
C GLN A 587 -13.49 -14.03 -1.39
N LEU A 588 -13.43 -15.30 -0.98
CA LEU A 588 -12.31 -15.83 -0.21
C LEU A 588 -11.40 -16.65 -1.13
N ALA A 589 -10.11 -16.31 -1.17
CA ALA A 589 -9.14 -16.92 -2.08
C ALA A 589 -7.84 -17.30 -1.38
N PHE A 590 -7.00 -18.07 -2.10
CA PHE A 590 -5.67 -18.49 -1.63
C PHE A 590 -5.74 -19.30 -0.33
N ALA A 591 -4.78 -19.10 0.60
CA ALA A 591 -4.83 -19.76 1.89
C ALA A 591 -5.79 -19.01 2.83
N ILE A 592 -6.66 -19.76 3.50
CA ILE A 592 -7.54 -19.24 4.56
C ILE A 592 -7.41 -20.17 5.77
N ASN A 593 -7.45 -19.61 6.97
CA ASN A 593 -7.37 -20.40 8.20
C ASN A 593 -8.30 -19.82 9.28
N GLY A 594 -9.59 -20.14 9.21
CA GLY A 594 -10.60 -19.67 10.14
C GLY A 594 -11.14 -18.27 9.83
N GLY A 595 -12.42 -18.08 10.11
CA GLY A 595 -13.10 -16.80 10.02
C GLY A 595 -14.62 -16.95 9.90
N THR A 596 -15.32 -15.83 9.92
CA THR A 596 -16.79 -15.79 9.86
C THR A 596 -17.28 -14.81 8.81
N ILE A 597 -18.26 -15.23 8.00
CA ILE A 597 -19.06 -14.40 7.10
C ILE A 597 -20.49 -14.44 7.63
N ALA A 598 -20.94 -13.39 8.32
CA ALA A 598 -22.25 -13.38 8.97
C ALA A 598 -23.10 -12.13 8.70
N ASN A 599 -24.42 -12.30 8.72
CA ASN A 599 -25.38 -11.19 8.70
C ASN A 599 -25.19 -10.21 7.52
N ASN A 600 -24.64 -10.67 6.38
CA ASN A 600 -24.42 -9.80 5.22
C ASN A 600 -25.62 -9.82 4.28
N VAL A 601 -25.96 -8.66 3.72
CA VAL A 601 -26.93 -8.53 2.62
C VAL A 601 -26.17 -8.41 1.31
N ILE A 602 -26.32 -9.40 0.43
CA ILE A 602 -25.59 -9.46 -0.84
C ILE A 602 -26.60 -9.54 -1.98
N ARG A 603 -26.59 -8.55 -2.88
CA ARG A 603 -27.52 -8.49 -4.00
C ARG A 603 -27.01 -7.69 -5.20
N ASP A 604 -27.69 -7.78 -6.34
CA ASP A 604 -27.36 -7.03 -7.55
C ASP A 604 -25.88 -7.25 -7.96
N ILE A 605 -25.51 -8.52 -8.11
CA ILE A 605 -24.19 -8.96 -8.59
C ILE A 605 -24.36 -9.48 -10.01
N ARG A 606 -23.76 -8.78 -10.96
CA ARG A 606 -24.02 -8.95 -12.40
C ARG A 606 -22.75 -9.15 -13.20
N ASN A 607 -22.67 -10.28 -13.91
CA ASN A 607 -21.71 -10.41 -15.00
C ASN A 607 -22.39 -10.24 -16.35
N ASN A 608 -22.12 -9.11 -17.00
CA ASN A 608 -22.71 -8.74 -18.29
C ASN A 608 -21.85 -9.16 -19.49
N SER A 609 -20.79 -9.93 -19.28
CA SER A 609 -19.85 -10.32 -20.33
C SER A 609 -20.17 -11.70 -20.90
N ALA A 610 -20.19 -11.81 -22.23
CA ALA A 610 -20.33 -13.09 -22.93
C ALA A 610 -19.07 -13.97 -22.85
N SER A 611 -17.92 -13.36 -22.59
CA SER A 611 -16.64 -14.04 -22.35
C SER A 611 -16.29 -14.16 -20.85
N GLY A 612 -17.20 -13.72 -19.97
CA GLY A 612 -17.00 -13.72 -18.52
C GLY A 612 -17.15 -15.10 -17.88
N THR A 613 -16.57 -15.27 -16.69
CA THR A 613 -16.46 -16.57 -16.01
C THR A 613 -17.45 -16.78 -14.85
N GLY A 614 -18.45 -15.89 -14.64
CA GLY A 614 -19.57 -16.11 -13.71
C GLY A 614 -19.95 -14.90 -12.84
N ALA A 615 -21.00 -15.05 -12.03
CA ALA A 615 -21.43 -14.07 -11.03
C ALA A 615 -21.85 -14.77 -9.72
N TYR A 616 -21.27 -14.38 -8.59
CA TYR A 616 -21.46 -15.10 -7.32
C TYR A 616 -21.81 -14.16 -6.17
N GLY A 617 -22.74 -14.53 -5.30
CA GLY A 617 -22.95 -13.79 -4.05
C GLY A 617 -21.72 -13.94 -3.14
N ILE A 618 -21.45 -15.17 -2.73
CA ILE A 618 -20.27 -15.58 -1.95
C ILE A 618 -19.47 -16.60 -2.76
N ASN A 619 -18.20 -16.33 -3.01
CA ASN A 619 -17.30 -17.15 -3.81
C ASN A 619 -16.13 -17.68 -2.98
N MET A 620 -16.09 -19.00 -2.82
CA MET A 620 -15.11 -19.71 -2.01
C MET A 620 -14.13 -20.43 -2.94
N THR A 621 -12.94 -19.83 -3.11
CA THR A 621 -11.86 -20.34 -3.95
C THR A 621 -10.58 -20.61 -3.16
N SER A 622 -10.69 -20.70 -1.83
CA SER A 622 -9.57 -21.07 -0.96
C SER A 622 -9.12 -22.50 -1.23
N THR A 623 -7.82 -22.77 -1.20
CA THR A 623 -7.25 -24.11 -1.39
C THR A 623 -6.82 -24.77 -0.08
N SER A 624 -7.20 -24.18 1.06
CA SER A 624 -6.73 -24.60 2.39
C SER A 624 -7.64 -25.65 3.04
N ALA A 625 -7.08 -26.82 3.37
CA ALA A 625 -7.78 -27.85 4.14
C ALA A 625 -8.15 -27.39 5.57
N ALA A 626 -7.51 -26.33 6.06
CA ALA A 626 -7.79 -25.71 7.34
C ALA A 626 -8.69 -24.46 7.21
N ALA A 627 -9.39 -24.28 6.09
CA ALA A 627 -10.19 -23.07 5.84
C ALA A 627 -11.15 -22.75 6.99
N ASN A 628 -11.87 -23.74 7.54
CA ASN A 628 -12.62 -23.62 8.79
C ASN A 628 -13.52 -22.35 8.88
N VAL A 629 -14.22 -22.01 7.80
CA VAL A 629 -15.02 -20.78 7.70
C VAL A 629 -16.48 -21.05 8.08
N THR A 630 -17.04 -20.20 8.95
CA THR A 630 -18.48 -20.17 9.25
C THR A 630 -19.17 -19.13 8.36
N ILE A 631 -20.21 -19.54 7.65
CA ILE A 631 -21.04 -18.71 6.78
C ILE A 631 -22.45 -18.79 7.36
N ALA A 632 -22.92 -17.74 8.03
CA ALA A 632 -24.19 -17.79 8.75
C ALA A 632 -25.07 -16.55 8.60
N ASN A 633 -26.40 -16.70 8.63
CA ASN A 633 -27.34 -15.58 8.60
C ASN A 633 -27.16 -14.62 7.41
N ASN A 634 -26.58 -15.06 6.29
CA ASN A 634 -26.43 -14.18 5.14
C ASN A 634 -27.71 -14.19 4.30
N SER A 635 -28.12 -13.02 3.82
CA SER A 635 -29.23 -12.85 2.87
C SER A 635 -28.65 -12.57 1.48
N VAL A 636 -28.73 -13.55 0.57
CA VAL A 636 -28.16 -13.48 -0.78
C VAL A 636 -29.26 -13.54 -1.83
N SER A 637 -29.37 -12.52 -2.69
CA SER A 637 -30.38 -12.45 -3.75
C SER A 637 -29.89 -11.74 -5.00
N ASP A 638 -30.69 -11.70 -6.07
CA ASP A 638 -30.45 -10.88 -7.28
C ASP A 638 -29.06 -11.06 -7.93
N ILE A 639 -28.64 -12.33 -8.05
CA ILE A 639 -27.36 -12.72 -8.66
C ILE A 639 -27.62 -13.25 -10.07
N ALA A 640 -26.93 -12.71 -11.07
CA ALA A 640 -27.05 -13.16 -12.45
C ALA A 640 -25.77 -12.96 -13.28
N ALA A 641 -25.43 -13.94 -14.11
CA ALA A 641 -24.52 -13.77 -15.24
C ALA A 641 -25.31 -13.71 -16.55
N LEU A 642 -24.64 -13.54 -17.69
CA LEU A 642 -25.30 -13.52 -19.00
C LEU A 642 -25.93 -14.89 -19.37
N GLY A 643 -25.38 -15.97 -18.84
CA GLY A 643 -25.74 -17.36 -19.15
C GLY A 643 -24.72 -18.03 -20.08
N SER A 644 -24.32 -19.27 -19.78
CA SER A 644 -23.32 -20.04 -20.52
C SER A 644 -23.49 -21.55 -20.34
N ALA A 645 -23.08 -22.33 -21.33
CA ALA A 645 -22.96 -23.78 -21.22
C ALA A 645 -21.86 -24.21 -20.22
N THR A 646 -20.85 -23.37 -20.02
CA THR A 646 -19.85 -23.58 -18.96
C THR A 646 -20.51 -23.26 -17.62
N VAL A 647 -20.76 -24.29 -16.81
CA VAL A 647 -21.53 -24.18 -15.55
C VAL A 647 -21.00 -23.06 -14.66
N LEU A 648 -19.69 -23.03 -14.39
CA LEU A 648 -19.07 -22.02 -13.55
C LEU A 648 -19.27 -20.59 -14.06
N SER A 649 -19.53 -20.40 -15.36
CA SER A 649 -19.78 -19.11 -16.00
C SER A 649 -21.19 -18.54 -15.81
N ASN A 650 -22.01 -19.18 -14.99
CA ASN A 650 -23.35 -18.74 -14.65
C ASN A 650 -23.43 -18.07 -13.27
N GLY A 651 -24.63 -17.61 -12.90
CA GLY A 651 -24.90 -17.03 -11.60
C GLY A 651 -25.19 -18.07 -10.50
N PHE A 652 -24.56 -17.90 -9.33
CA PHE A 652 -24.79 -18.73 -8.13
C PHE A 652 -24.83 -17.89 -6.86
N GLY A 653 -25.63 -18.31 -5.87
CA GLY A 653 -25.72 -17.60 -4.59
C GLY A 653 -24.43 -17.76 -3.79
N ILE A 654 -24.12 -19.01 -3.43
CA ILE A 654 -22.88 -19.41 -2.76
C ILE A 654 -22.16 -20.44 -3.64
N ASN A 655 -20.88 -20.22 -3.92
CA ASN A 655 -20.07 -21.05 -4.80
C ASN A 655 -18.82 -21.58 -4.08
N PHE A 656 -18.59 -22.89 -4.13
CA PHE A 656 -17.36 -23.55 -3.70
C PHE A 656 -16.64 -24.13 -4.92
N ASN A 657 -15.49 -23.56 -5.26
CA ASN A 657 -14.77 -23.88 -6.49
C ASN A 657 -13.25 -23.96 -6.28
N ALA A 658 -12.82 -24.76 -5.30
CA ALA A 658 -11.42 -25.10 -5.11
C ALA A 658 -11.27 -26.49 -4.50
N ALA A 659 -10.27 -27.23 -4.99
CA ALA A 659 -9.88 -28.51 -4.44
C ALA A 659 -9.11 -28.32 -3.12
N GLY A 660 -9.23 -29.30 -2.22
CA GLY A 660 -8.47 -29.35 -0.97
C GLY A 660 -9.05 -28.54 0.19
N ALA A 661 -10.03 -27.65 -0.02
CA ALA A 661 -10.63 -26.92 1.08
C ALA A 661 -11.66 -27.72 1.90
N SER A 662 -11.72 -27.45 3.20
CA SER A 662 -12.53 -28.18 4.17
C SER A 662 -12.89 -27.32 5.40
N GLY A 663 -13.82 -27.83 6.22
CA GLY A 663 -14.26 -27.20 7.46
C GLY A 663 -15.28 -26.08 7.26
N TYR A 664 -15.98 -26.05 6.13
CA TYR A 664 -17.00 -25.06 5.84
C TYR A 664 -18.29 -25.36 6.59
N LYS A 665 -18.85 -24.34 7.24
CA LYS A 665 -20.09 -24.43 8.00
C LYS A 665 -21.07 -23.41 7.44
N LEU A 666 -22.19 -23.88 6.91
CA LEU A 666 -23.27 -23.06 6.35
C LEU A 666 -24.49 -23.22 7.24
N TYR A 667 -24.81 -22.18 8.01
CA TYR A 667 -25.91 -22.22 8.97
C TYR A 667 -26.87 -21.07 8.76
N HIS A 668 -28.19 -21.33 8.73
CA HIS A 668 -29.16 -20.24 8.73
C HIS A 668 -28.94 -19.21 7.62
N ASN A 669 -28.50 -19.60 6.41
CA ASN A 669 -28.41 -18.65 5.30
C ASN A 669 -29.73 -18.65 4.51
N SER A 670 -30.17 -17.48 4.06
CA SER A 670 -31.27 -17.34 3.11
C SER A 670 -30.72 -16.95 1.75
N VAL A 671 -30.84 -17.83 0.77
CA VAL A 671 -30.35 -17.60 -0.59
C VAL A 671 -31.52 -17.72 -1.56
N ASN A 672 -31.77 -16.68 -2.34
CA ASN A 672 -32.79 -16.67 -3.37
C ASN A 672 -32.24 -16.22 -4.72
N MET A 673 -32.10 -17.16 -5.65
CA MET A 673 -31.76 -16.84 -7.04
C MET A 673 -33.01 -16.38 -7.78
N ASN A 674 -33.27 -15.07 -7.80
CA ASN A 674 -34.48 -14.47 -8.37
C ASN A 674 -34.25 -13.63 -9.65
N ALA A 675 -33.00 -13.45 -10.07
CA ALA A 675 -32.65 -12.72 -11.29
C ALA A 675 -32.47 -13.68 -12.46
N ASN A 676 -33.33 -13.56 -13.48
CA ASN A 676 -33.31 -14.44 -14.65
C ASN A 676 -32.02 -14.29 -15.46
N GLN A 677 -31.49 -15.43 -15.91
CA GLN A 677 -30.39 -15.53 -16.86
C GLN A 677 -30.92 -16.13 -18.17
N SER A 678 -30.33 -15.76 -19.30
CA SER A 678 -30.88 -16.12 -20.62
C SER A 678 -30.73 -17.61 -20.98
N SER A 679 -29.72 -18.27 -20.41
CA SER A 679 -29.33 -19.66 -20.66
C SER A 679 -28.49 -20.21 -19.49
N GLY A 680 -28.10 -21.49 -19.56
CA GLY A 680 -27.11 -22.10 -18.65
C GLY A 680 -27.70 -22.76 -17.40
N THR A 681 -26.89 -22.87 -16.35
CA THR A 681 -27.22 -23.57 -15.10
C THR A 681 -27.05 -22.65 -13.90
N THR A 682 -28.02 -22.60 -13.01
CA THR A 682 -28.00 -21.72 -11.84
C THR A 682 -28.38 -22.48 -10.58
N ALA A 683 -27.80 -22.08 -9.44
CA ALA A 683 -28.11 -22.67 -8.15
C ALA A 683 -27.96 -21.68 -7.00
N ALA A 684 -28.73 -21.88 -5.93
CA ALA A 684 -28.52 -21.15 -4.67
C ALA A 684 -27.18 -21.57 -4.03
N LEU A 685 -26.86 -22.87 -4.04
CA LEU A 685 -25.57 -23.41 -3.63
C LEU A 685 -24.91 -24.20 -4.78
N GLN A 686 -23.66 -23.87 -5.08
CA GLN A 686 -22.82 -24.57 -6.07
C GLN A 686 -21.60 -25.19 -5.37
N VAL A 687 -21.35 -26.48 -5.62
CA VAL A 687 -20.16 -27.21 -5.13
C VAL A 687 -19.46 -27.88 -6.31
N ALA A 688 -18.40 -27.25 -6.81
CA ALA A 688 -17.76 -27.64 -8.07
C ALA A 688 -16.56 -28.59 -7.88
N ALA A 689 -15.60 -28.19 -7.04
CA ALA A 689 -14.26 -28.80 -7.00
C ALA A 689 -13.85 -29.34 -5.62
N VAL A 690 -14.74 -29.27 -4.62
CA VAL A 690 -14.46 -29.78 -3.27
C VAL A 690 -14.37 -31.31 -3.31
N SER A 691 -13.31 -31.88 -2.72
CA SER A 691 -13.04 -33.32 -2.81
C SER A 691 -12.92 -34.01 -1.44
N THR A 692 -12.73 -33.23 -0.37
CA THR A 692 -12.56 -33.77 0.98
C THR A 692 -13.92 -34.23 1.53
N ALA A 693 -13.99 -35.47 2.01
CA ALA A 693 -15.20 -36.00 2.64
C ALA A 693 -15.51 -35.21 3.93
N GLY A 694 -16.77 -34.85 4.14
CA GLY A 694 -17.22 -34.03 5.25
C GLY A 694 -16.64 -32.61 5.27
N ALA A 695 -16.26 -32.08 4.11
CA ALA A 695 -15.76 -30.71 3.99
C ALA A 695 -16.81 -29.63 4.29
N ILE A 696 -18.09 -29.95 4.10
CA ILE A 696 -19.20 -28.99 4.18
C ILE A 696 -20.23 -29.52 5.17
N ASP A 697 -20.47 -28.77 6.23
CA ASP A 697 -21.64 -28.88 7.11
C ASP A 697 -22.65 -27.82 6.66
N ALA A 698 -23.82 -28.23 6.17
CA ALA A 698 -24.86 -27.34 5.67
C ALA A 698 -26.20 -27.65 6.35
N GLN A 699 -26.59 -26.80 7.30
CA GLN A 699 -27.82 -26.98 8.09
C GLN A 699 -28.62 -25.71 8.22
N ASN A 700 -29.95 -25.83 8.33
CA ASN A 700 -30.86 -24.72 8.56
C ASN A 700 -30.84 -23.64 7.47
N ASN A 701 -30.47 -23.94 6.23
CA ASN A 701 -30.42 -22.93 5.15
C ASN A 701 -31.67 -22.99 4.27
N ILE A 702 -32.08 -21.84 3.72
CA ILE A 702 -33.01 -21.78 2.59
C ILE A 702 -32.19 -21.63 1.30
N PHE A 703 -32.30 -22.63 0.43
CA PHE A 703 -31.71 -22.63 -0.91
C PHE A 703 -32.81 -22.52 -1.97
N ALA A 704 -33.22 -21.29 -2.26
CA ALA A 704 -34.27 -21.00 -3.23
C ALA A 704 -33.71 -20.55 -4.59
N ASN A 705 -34.32 -21.03 -5.67
CA ASN A 705 -34.08 -20.56 -7.03
C ASN A 705 -35.41 -20.28 -7.73
N THR A 706 -35.88 -19.05 -7.55
CA THR A 706 -37.19 -18.54 -8.00
C THR A 706 -37.13 -17.88 -9.39
N GLN A 707 -36.00 -18.00 -10.10
CA GLN A 707 -35.93 -17.66 -11.52
C GLN A 707 -37.04 -18.37 -12.30
N THR A 708 -37.61 -17.68 -13.28
CA THR A 708 -38.80 -18.12 -14.02
C THR A 708 -38.52 -18.55 -15.45
N SER A 709 -37.33 -18.26 -15.99
CA SER A 709 -37.02 -18.57 -17.39
C SER A 709 -35.50 -18.66 -17.68
N GLY A 710 -35.17 -19.18 -18.87
CA GLY A 710 -33.85 -19.11 -19.49
C GLY A 710 -32.80 -20.11 -18.99
N ALA A 711 -32.68 -20.35 -17.69
CA ALA A 711 -31.70 -21.29 -17.13
C ALA A 711 -32.30 -22.61 -16.62
N THR A 712 -31.46 -23.65 -16.52
CA THR A 712 -31.72 -24.83 -15.69
C THR A 712 -31.46 -24.47 -14.23
N ARG A 713 -32.43 -24.72 -13.36
CA ARG A 713 -32.48 -24.15 -12.00
C ARG A 713 -32.42 -25.25 -10.95
N TYR A 714 -31.48 -25.11 -10.03
CA TYR A 714 -31.28 -26.00 -8.89
C TYR A 714 -31.33 -25.23 -7.59
N ALA A 715 -31.70 -25.88 -6.49
CA ALA A 715 -31.40 -25.36 -5.15
C ALA A 715 -29.91 -25.62 -4.85
N VAL A 716 -29.47 -26.88 -4.98
CA VAL A 716 -28.06 -27.27 -4.85
C VAL A 716 -27.52 -27.92 -6.13
N TYR A 717 -26.41 -27.43 -6.66
CA TYR A 717 -25.71 -28.08 -7.78
C TYR A 717 -24.31 -28.52 -7.36
N SER A 718 -24.08 -29.83 -7.29
CA SER A 718 -22.80 -30.42 -6.88
C SER A 718 -22.23 -31.36 -7.94
N THR A 719 -21.09 -30.98 -8.52
CA THR A 719 -20.26 -31.93 -9.29
C THR A 719 -19.32 -32.73 -8.39
N SER A 720 -19.15 -32.30 -7.14
CA SER A 720 -18.47 -33.05 -6.09
C SER A 720 -19.30 -34.27 -5.62
N PRO A 721 -18.64 -35.35 -5.14
CA PRO A 721 -19.33 -36.51 -4.56
C PRO A 721 -20.18 -36.11 -3.35
N ALA A 722 -21.30 -36.82 -3.12
CA ALA A 722 -22.17 -36.56 -1.97
C ALA A 722 -21.46 -36.64 -0.61
N SER A 723 -20.38 -37.41 -0.51
CA SER A 723 -19.57 -37.56 0.71
C SER A 723 -18.90 -36.27 1.19
N VAL A 724 -18.85 -35.20 0.39
CA VAL A 724 -18.33 -33.91 0.85
C VAL A 724 -19.23 -33.24 1.89
N PHE A 725 -20.51 -33.64 1.96
CA PHE A 725 -21.46 -33.13 2.93
C PHE A 725 -21.46 -33.97 4.21
N SER A 726 -21.34 -33.34 5.38
CA SER A 726 -21.42 -34.02 6.68
C SER A 726 -21.68 -33.04 7.84
N PRO A 727 -22.94 -32.82 8.26
CA PRO A 727 -24.17 -33.22 7.57
C PRO A 727 -24.63 -32.22 6.49
N ILE A 728 -25.61 -32.63 5.69
CA ILE A 728 -26.54 -31.74 4.98
C ILE A 728 -27.97 -32.13 5.38
N ASN A 729 -28.63 -31.29 6.19
CA ASN A 729 -29.95 -31.57 6.77
C ASN A 729 -30.64 -30.31 7.30
N TYR A 730 -31.96 -30.36 7.56
CA TYR A 730 -32.75 -29.22 8.00
C TYR A 730 -32.67 -28.02 7.05
N ASN A 731 -32.52 -28.25 5.75
CA ASN A 731 -32.51 -27.18 4.75
C ASN A 731 -33.85 -27.14 4.00
N ASP A 732 -34.14 -26.03 3.34
CA ASP A 732 -35.20 -25.95 2.34
C ASP A 732 -34.64 -25.82 0.93
N TYR A 733 -35.23 -26.58 0.00
CA TYR A 733 -34.80 -26.71 -1.38
C TYR A 733 -35.89 -26.26 -2.37
N PHE A 734 -36.14 -24.95 -2.43
CA PHE A 734 -37.19 -24.40 -3.30
C PHE A 734 -36.66 -24.06 -4.71
N ALA A 735 -36.69 -25.03 -5.63
CA ALA A 735 -36.28 -24.83 -7.02
C ALA A 735 -36.98 -25.80 -7.98
N ALA A 736 -36.80 -25.59 -9.29
CA ALA A 736 -37.31 -26.52 -10.31
C ALA A 736 -36.70 -27.93 -10.19
N ASN A 737 -35.47 -28.03 -9.69
CA ASN A 737 -34.82 -29.28 -9.29
C ASN A 737 -34.25 -29.08 -7.89
N VAL A 738 -34.55 -29.98 -6.95
CA VAL A 738 -33.96 -29.94 -5.61
C VAL A 738 -32.43 -29.95 -5.66
N GLY A 739 -31.85 -30.76 -6.53
CA GLY A 739 -30.41 -30.62 -6.75
C GLY A 739 -29.82 -31.40 -7.90
N PHE A 740 -28.49 -31.40 -7.97
CA PHE A 740 -27.68 -32.19 -8.89
C PHE A 740 -26.52 -32.82 -8.11
N VAL A 741 -26.41 -34.15 -8.13
CA VAL A 741 -25.32 -34.88 -7.47
C VAL A 741 -25.17 -36.28 -8.06
N GLY A 742 -23.92 -36.77 -8.13
CA GLY A 742 -23.61 -38.07 -8.71
C GLY A 742 -23.82 -38.12 -10.23
N GLY A 743 -23.70 -36.98 -10.91
CA GLY A 743 -23.83 -36.88 -12.37
C GLY A 743 -25.27 -36.85 -12.89
N SER A 744 -26.28 -36.59 -12.05
CA SER A 744 -27.68 -36.54 -12.46
C SER A 744 -28.46 -35.48 -11.68
N ALA A 745 -29.47 -34.91 -12.34
CA ALA A 745 -30.47 -34.05 -11.69
C ALA A 745 -31.35 -34.87 -10.74
N ARG A 746 -31.67 -34.29 -9.59
CA ARG A 746 -32.57 -34.78 -8.55
C ARG A 746 -33.74 -33.81 -8.52
N VAL A 747 -34.85 -34.24 -9.12
CA VAL A 747 -36.00 -33.36 -9.31
C VAL A 747 -36.71 -33.14 -7.98
N THR A 748 -36.89 -34.21 -7.21
CA THR A 748 -37.62 -34.20 -5.94
C THR A 748 -36.70 -34.32 -4.73
N LEU A 749 -37.23 -34.01 -3.54
CA LEU A 749 -36.52 -34.21 -2.28
C LEU A 749 -36.21 -35.69 -2.03
N GLY A 750 -37.11 -36.61 -2.40
CA GLY A 750 -36.88 -38.05 -2.28
C GLY A 750 -35.69 -38.54 -3.14
N ASP A 751 -35.54 -38.00 -4.35
CA ASP A 751 -34.38 -38.29 -5.22
C ASP A 751 -33.08 -37.80 -4.58
N TRP A 752 -33.13 -36.61 -3.98
CA TRP A 752 -32.00 -35.99 -3.30
C TRP A 752 -31.58 -36.80 -2.06
N GLN A 753 -32.53 -37.11 -1.17
CA GLN A 753 -32.31 -37.94 0.03
C GLN A 753 -31.74 -39.32 -0.34
N THR A 754 -32.23 -39.94 -1.42
CA THR A 754 -31.69 -41.23 -1.89
C THR A 754 -30.23 -41.09 -2.36
N ALA A 755 -29.92 -39.99 -3.06
CA ALA A 755 -28.59 -39.77 -3.62
C ALA A 755 -27.54 -39.32 -2.59
N THR A 756 -27.94 -38.55 -1.57
CA THR A 756 -27.05 -38.06 -0.52
C THR A 756 -27.03 -38.95 0.72
N THR A 757 -28.07 -39.76 0.93
CA THR A 757 -28.35 -40.50 2.18
C THR A 757 -28.58 -39.60 3.41
N GLN A 758 -28.87 -38.31 3.19
CA GLN A 758 -29.03 -37.29 4.22
C GLN A 758 -30.36 -36.52 4.06
N ASP A 759 -30.49 -35.31 4.63
CA ASP A 759 -31.67 -34.45 4.47
C ASP A 759 -33.02 -35.03 4.94
N ALA A 760 -33.02 -35.89 5.94
CA ALA A 760 -34.24 -36.51 6.47
C ALA A 760 -35.24 -35.51 7.08
N ASN A 761 -34.77 -34.34 7.53
CA ASN A 761 -35.59 -33.29 8.15
C ASN A 761 -35.67 -32.02 7.27
N SER A 762 -35.21 -32.12 6.02
CA SER A 762 -35.25 -31.01 5.07
C SER A 762 -36.60 -30.92 4.37
N GLN A 763 -36.87 -29.77 3.76
CA GLN A 763 -38.10 -29.47 3.03
C GLN A 763 -37.79 -29.03 1.59
N ALA A 764 -38.82 -29.00 0.74
CA ALA A 764 -38.74 -28.49 -0.63
C ALA A 764 -40.04 -27.75 -0.96
N VAL A 765 -40.26 -26.63 -0.27
CA VAL A 765 -41.53 -25.88 -0.26
C VAL A 765 -41.24 -24.38 -0.41
N ASP A 766 -42.25 -23.57 -0.74
CA ASP A 766 -42.04 -22.12 -0.83
C ASP A 766 -41.73 -21.54 0.57
N PRO A 767 -40.59 -20.87 0.77
CA PRO A 767 -40.23 -20.26 2.06
C PRO A 767 -41.09 -19.04 2.42
N LEU A 768 -41.91 -18.53 1.48
CA LEU A 768 -42.79 -17.37 1.66
C LEU A 768 -42.04 -16.08 2.08
N PHE A 769 -40.99 -15.74 1.33
CA PHE A 769 -40.26 -14.48 1.52
C PHE A 769 -41.15 -13.24 1.32
N LEU A 770 -40.91 -12.17 2.09
CA LEU A 770 -41.65 -10.90 1.95
C LEU A 770 -41.47 -10.25 0.58
N ALA A 771 -40.28 -10.36 -0.03
CA ALA A 771 -40.04 -9.93 -1.41
C ALA A 771 -38.84 -10.70 -2.03
N PRO A 772 -38.65 -10.68 -3.36
CA PRO A 772 -37.53 -11.39 -4.01
C PRO A 772 -36.13 -11.02 -3.50
N THR A 773 -35.94 -9.80 -2.99
CA THR A 773 -34.69 -9.30 -2.39
C THR A 773 -34.82 -8.91 -0.92
N ASN A 774 -35.96 -9.22 -0.30
CA ASN A 774 -36.18 -9.09 1.14
C ASN A 774 -36.53 -10.49 1.68
N LEU A 775 -35.51 -11.19 2.17
CA LEU A 775 -35.59 -12.62 2.48
C LEU A 775 -36.02 -12.93 3.92
N HIS A 776 -36.65 -11.96 4.59
CA HIS A 776 -37.45 -12.24 5.77
C HIS A 776 -38.63 -13.13 5.38
N ILE A 777 -39.00 -14.07 6.25
CA ILE A 777 -40.11 -14.98 6.03
C ILE A 777 -41.41 -14.36 6.55
N SER A 778 -42.53 -14.70 5.91
CA SER A 778 -43.85 -14.20 6.28
C SER A 778 -44.56 -15.10 7.29
N ALA A 779 -45.61 -14.55 7.92
CA ALA A 779 -46.48 -15.32 8.80
C ALA A 779 -47.07 -16.53 8.06
N GLY A 780 -46.89 -17.72 8.63
CA GLY A 780 -47.32 -18.99 8.01
C GLY A 780 -46.27 -19.66 7.12
N SER A 781 -45.04 -19.13 7.07
CA SER A 781 -43.93 -19.83 6.42
C SER A 781 -43.72 -21.23 7.03
N PRO A 782 -43.52 -22.27 6.20
CA PRO A 782 -43.18 -23.61 6.68
C PRO A 782 -41.76 -23.70 7.29
N MET A 783 -40.99 -22.62 7.21
CA MET A 783 -39.65 -22.51 7.78
C MET A 783 -39.67 -22.21 9.29
N ILE A 784 -40.80 -21.75 9.81
CA ILE A 784 -40.98 -21.42 11.23
C ILE A 784 -40.89 -22.70 12.07
N ASP A 785 -40.10 -22.66 13.15
CA ASP A 785 -39.89 -23.76 14.11
C ASP A 785 -39.42 -25.08 13.46
N ALA A 786 -38.75 -25.01 12.31
CA ALA A 786 -38.38 -26.18 11.52
C ALA A 786 -36.88 -26.52 11.56
N ALA A 787 -36.04 -25.66 12.16
CA ALA A 787 -34.59 -25.85 12.21
C ALA A 787 -34.12 -26.58 13.48
N VAL A 788 -32.91 -27.15 13.41
CA VAL A 788 -32.21 -27.68 14.59
C VAL A 788 -31.41 -26.59 15.28
N THR A 789 -31.24 -26.66 16.60
CA THR A 789 -30.38 -25.71 17.31
C THR A 789 -28.90 -25.87 16.90
N ILE A 790 -28.27 -24.76 16.48
CA ILE A 790 -26.82 -24.65 16.25
C ILE A 790 -26.21 -23.76 17.33
N PRO A 791 -25.48 -24.31 18.33
CA PRO A 791 -25.04 -23.54 19.50
C PRO A 791 -24.14 -22.33 19.21
N THR A 792 -23.49 -22.29 18.04
CA THR A 792 -22.63 -21.18 17.62
C THR A 792 -23.36 -20.06 16.89
N VAL A 793 -24.65 -20.22 16.59
CA VAL A 793 -25.51 -19.22 15.92
C VAL A 793 -26.73 -18.98 16.79
N THR A 794 -26.58 -18.09 17.77
CA THR A 794 -27.58 -17.84 18.82
C THR A 794 -28.53 -16.68 18.50
N THR A 795 -28.24 -15.92 17.44
CA THR A 795 -29.11 -14.85 16.96
C THR A 795 -29.29 -14.96 15.45
N ASP A 796 -30.33 -14.34 14.92
CA ASP A 796 -30.62 -14.24 13.49
C ASP A 796 -29.96 -13.02 12.84
N PHE A 797 -30.41 -12.67 11.63
CA PHE A 797 -29.92 -11.57 10.80
C PHE A 797 -30.16 -10.17 11.40
N ASP A 798 -31.30 -9.91 12.07
CA ASP A 798 -31.59 -8.60 12.68
C ASP A 798 -31.25 -8.53 14.19
N GLY A 799 -30.73 -9.63 14.74
CA GLY A 799 -30.20 -9.72 16.09
C GLY A 799 -31.16 -10.33 17.11
N GLN A 800 -32.28 -10.91 16.67
CA GLN A 800 -33.21 -11.65 17.51
C GLN A 800 -32.54 -12.93 18.02
N THR A 801 -32.81 -13.31 19.27
CA THR A 801 -32.34 -14.57 19.86
C THR A 801 -33.05 -15.78 19.26
N ARG A 802 -32.33 -16.90 19.11
CA ARG A 802 -32.90 -18.19 18.66
C ARG A 802 -32.93 -19.22 19.81
N PRO A 803 -34.03 -20.01 19.98
CA PRO A 803 -35.31 -19.90 19.29
C PRO A 803 -36.21 -18.80 19.89
N ILE A 804 -37.13 -18.24 19.09
CA ILE A 804 -38.26 -17.44 19.61
C ILE A 804 -39.48 -18.31 19.86
N GLY A 805 -39.75 -19.27 18.98
CA GLY A 805 -40.87 -20.19 19.02
C GLY A 805 -40.54 -21.52 19.71
N ALA A 806 -41.12 -22.60 19.20
CA ALA A 806 -40.86 -23.96 19.68
C ALA A 806 -39.47 -24.48 19.26
N ALA A 807 -38.92 -23.99 18.16
CA ALA A 807 -37.59 -24.31 17.67
C ALA A 807 -37.03 -23.11 16.88
N ASN A 808 -35.80 -23.25 16.34
CA ASN A 808 -35.26 -22.21 15.47
C ASN A 808 -35.98 -22.25 14.11
N ASP A 809 -35.89 -21.18 13.36
CA ASP A 809 -36.38 -21.12 11.98
C ASP A 809 -35.29 -21.52 10.96
N ILE A 810 -35.67 -22.19 9.88
CA ILE A 810 -34.79 -22.45 8.73
C ILE A 810 -34.59 -21.11 7.98
N GLY A 811 -33.34 -20.77 7.66
CA GLY A 811 -32.97 -19.51 7.01
C GLY A 811 -32.41 -18.45 7.97
N ALA A 812 -32.10 -17.29 7.42
CA ALA A 812 -31.41 -16.18 8.10
C ALA A 812 -32.27 -15.38 9.06
N ASP A 813 -33.58 -15.41 8.88
CA ASP A 813 -34.58 -14.72 9.69
C ASP A 813 -35.10 -15.66 10.79
N GLU A 814 -35.37 -15.12 11.98
CA GLU A 814 -36.17 -15.77 13.01
C GLU A 814 -37.47 -14.97 13.14
N TRP A 815 -38.55 -15.55 12.65
CA TRP A 815 -39.83 -14.88 12.55
C TRP A 815 -40.39 -14.54 13.92
N VAL A 816 -40.65 -13.25 14.12
CA VAL A 816 -41.29 -12.76 15.35
C VAL A 816 -42.75 -12.47 15.08
N ALA A 817 -43.64 -13.14 15.82
CA ALA A 817 -45.03 -12.75 15.87
C ALA A 817 -45.14 -11.31 16.41
N THR A 818 -46.15 -10.57 15.96
CA THR A 818 -46.46 -9.25 16.51
C THR A 818 -47.75 -9.31 17.33
N ILE A 819 -47.78 -8.55 18.42
CA ILE A 819 -48.91 -8.42 19.34
C ILE A 819 -49.39 -6.97 19.42
N SER A 820 -50.60 -6.80 19.91
CA SER A 820 -51.18 -5.52 20.29
C SER A 820 -51.29 -5.43 21.81
N ILE A 821 -50.93 -4.28 22.39
CA ILE A 821 -51.09 -3.98 23.81
C ILE A 821 -52.13 -2.88 23.94
N SER A 822 -53.24 -3.16 24.59
CA SER A 822 -54.37 -2.24 24.71
C SER A 822 -55.03 -2.31 26.08
N GLY A 823 -55.67 -1.20 26.45
CA GLY A 823 -56.37 -1.07 27.73
C GLY A 823 -57.05 0.29 27.84
N ARG A 824 -57.44 0.63 29.05
CA ARG A 824 -58.11 1.88 29.43
C ARG A 824 -57.37 2.56 30.57
N VAL A 825 -57.38 3.88 30.54
CA VAL A 825 -57.02 4.70 31.69
C VAL A 825 -58.30 5.24 32.30
N LEU A 826 -58.54 4.90 33.57
CA LEU A 826 -59.80 5.10 34.28
C LEU A 826 -59.61 5.95 35.54
N THR A 827 -60.65 6.67 35.95
CA THR A 827 -60.78 7.24 37.29
C THR A 827 -61.15 6.15 38.30
N SER A 828 -61.05 6.44 39.61
CA SER A 828 -61.41 5.49 40.68
C SER A 828 -62.88 5.05 40.65
N ASP A 829 -63.78 5.82 40.03
CA ASP A 829 -65.20 5.50 39.81
C ASP A 829 -65.48 4.83 38.43
N GLY A 830 -64.43 4.50 37.67
CA GLY A 830 -64.54 3.73 36.41
C GLY A 830 -64.82 4.56 35.16
N GLN A 831 -64.75 5.90 35.23
CA GLN A 831 -64.90 6.76 34.05
C GLN A 831 -63.58 6.86 33.26
N GLY A 832 -63.67 6.98 31.94
CA GLY A 832 -62.49 7.09 31.08
C GLY A 832 -61.76 8.43 31.23
N ILE A 833 -60.44 8.39 31.44
CA ILE A 833 -59.60 9.59 31.47
C ILE A 833 -59.15 9.90 30.05
N LYS A 834 -59.63 10.99 29.47
CA LYS A 834 -59.21 11.50 28.16
C LYS A 834 -57.84 12.18 28.21
N ASN A 835 -57.06 12.04 27.15
CA ASN A 835 -55.75 12.69 26.97
C ASN A 835 -54.71 12.32 28.06
N ALA A 836 -54.87 11.17 28.72
CA ALA A 836 -53.77 10.57 29.48
C ALA A 836 -52.71 10.12 28.49
N ILE A 837 -51.45 10.35 28.83
CA ILE A 837 -50.29 9.96 28.04
C ILE A 837 -49.91 8.56 28.48
N VAL A 838 -50.03 7.60 27.58
CA VAL A 838 -49.55 6.23 27.80
C VAL A 838 -48.26 6.05 27.01
N THR A 839 -47.20 5.61 27.67
CA THR A 839 -45.88 5.39 27.10
C THR A 839 -45.50 3.92 27.21
N LEU A 840 -45.24 3.28 26.09
CA LEU A 840 -44.70 1.94 26.01
C LEU A 840 -43.17 2.04 25.85
N THR A 841 -42.44 1.31 26.69
CA THR A 841 -40.98 1.21 26.65
C THR A 841 -40.57 -0.25 26.55
N ASP A 842 -39.69 -0.58 25.61
CA ASP A 842 -39.06 -1.90 25.51
C ASP A 842 -38.04 -2.09 26.65
N SER A 843 -38.07 -3.25 27.31
CA SER A 843 -37.12 -3.64 28.37
C SER A 843 -35.63 -3.62 27.94
N GLY A 844 -35.33 -3.69 26.64
CA GLY A 844 -33.98 -3.53 26.07
C GLY A 844 -33.48 -2.09 25.86
N MET A 845 -34.16 -1.08 26.43
CA MET A 845 -33.89 0.36 26.25
C MET A 845 -34.19 0.91 24.84
N GLY A 846 -35.15 0.32 24.12
CA GLY A 846 -35.60 0.76 22.79
C GLY A 846 -36.40 2.08 22.77
N PRO A 847 -36.86 2.53 21.57
CA PRO A 847 -37.60 3.78 21.41
C PRO A 847 -38.91 3.77 22.20
N LYS A 848 -39.16 4.84 22.97
CA LYS A 848 -40.43 5.07 23.67
C LYS A 848 -41.52 5.37 22.65
N ARG A 849 -42.61 4.59 22.70
CA ARG A 849 -43.82 4.84 21.91
C ARG A 849 -44.85 5.49 22.80
N THR A 850 -45.51 6.53 22.34
CA THR A 850 -46.49 7.27 23.15
C THR A 850 -47.80 7.39 22.41
N THR A 851 -48.91 7.19 23.12
CA THR A 851 -50.26 7.44 22.62
C THR A 851 -51.08 8.21 23.65
N LEU A 852 -52.14 8.86 23.18
CA LEU A 852 -53.10 9.55 24.03
C LEU A 852 -54.37 8.72 24.13
N THR A 853 -54.96 8.70 25.33
CA THR A 853 -56.24 8.05 25.52
C THR A 853 -57.40 8.83 24.88
N GLY A 854 -58.34 8.09 24.29
CA GLY A 854 -59.59 8.64 23.76
C GLY A 854 -60.54 9.14 24.84
N ALA A 855 -61.72 9.65 24.44
CA ALA A 855 -62.74 10.19 25.36
C ALA A 855 -63.22 9.18 26.43
N PHE A 856 -63.13 7.88 26.14
CA PHE A 856 -63.51 6.78 27.04
C PHE A 856 -62.32 6.10 27.74
N GLY A 857 -61.12 6.68 27.65
CA GLY A 857 -59.91 6.18 28.31
C GLY A 857 -59.11 5.16 27.51
N TYR A 858 -59.58 4.68 26.35
CA TYR A 858 -58.89 3.65 25.57
C TYR A 858 -57.55 4.10 25.00
N TYR A 859 -56.59 3.19 25.01
CA TYR A 859 -55.32 3.29 24.30
C TYR A 859 -54.94 1.95 23.65
N SER A 860 -54.08 1.98 22.63
CA SER A 860 -53.55 0.79 21.98
C SER A 860 -52.19 1.05 21.36
N PHE A 861 -51.33 0.04 21.40
CA PHE A 861 -50.08 -0.09 20.66
C PHE A 861 -50.15 -1.38 19.84
N THR A 862 -50.17 -1.30 18.51
CA THR A 862 -50.22 -2.47 17.62
C THR A 862 -48.84 -2.79 17.05
N GLY A 863 -48.61 -4.04 16.61
CA GLY A 863 -47.38 -4.41 15.89
C GLY A 863 -46.14 -4.48 16.79
N GLN A 864 -46.31 -4.80 18.06
CA GLN A 864 -45.23 -4.94 19.02
C GLN A 864 -44.61 -6.34 18.89
N PRO A 865 -43.29 -6.52 18.79
CA PRO A 865 -42.67 -7.84 18.87
C PRO A 865 -43.15 -8.64 20.08
N SER A 866 -43.59 -9.88 19.86
CA SER A 866 -44.19 -10.74 20.89
C SER A 866 -43.17 -11.30 21.88
N ASN A 867 -41.89 -11.29 21.52
CA ASN A 867 -40.78 -11.81 22.32
C ASN A 867 -40.18 -10.75 23.27
N VAL A 868 -40.81 -9.59 23.39
CA VAL A 868 -40.33 -8.48 24.22
C VAL A 868 -41.22 -8.28 25.43
N VAL A 869 -40.61 -8.04 26.59
CA VAL A 869 -41.30 -7.49 27.76
C VAL A 869 -41.28 -5.97 27.66
N TYR A 870 -42.45 -5.36 27.79
CA TYR A 870 -42.65 -3.93 27.75
C TYR A 870 -43.00 -3.38 29.12
N THR A 871 -42.57 -2.16 29.40
CA THR A 871 -43.11 -1.33 30.47
C THR A 871 -44.08 -0.33 29.89
N VAL A 872 -45.34 -0.39 30.30
CA VAL A 872 -46.35 0.63 29.99
C VAL A 872 -46.40 1.59 31.17
N ALA A 873 -46.27 2.88 30.91
CA ALA A 873 -46.38 3.94 31.91
C ALA A 873 -47.51 4.89 31.54
N VAL A 874 -48.25 5.37 32.53
CA VAL A 874 -49.32 6.35 32.36
C VAL A 874 -48.94 7.66 33.06
N SER A 875 -49.29 8.78 32.43
CA SER A 875 -49.22 10.09 33.07
C SER A 875 -50.40 10.96 32.65
N SER A 876 -50.85 11.80 33.58
CA SER A 876 -51.93 12.75 33.36
C SER A 876 -51.64 14.05 34.10
N LYS A 877 -52.10 15.19 33.57
CA LYS A 877 -51.96 16.48 34.25
C LYS A 877 -52.85 16.61 35.50
N ARG A 878 -53.90 15.79 35.61
CA ARG A 878 -54.96 15.93 36.64
C ARG A 878 -55.09 14.75 37.59
N PHE A 879 -54.44 13.63 37.29
CA PHE A 879 -54.61 12.37 38.01
C PHE A 879 -53.26 11.74 38.32
N THR A 880 -53.15 11.14 39.50
CA THR A 880 -52.00 10.31 39.91
C THR A 880 -52.38 8.83 39.82
N PHE A 881 -51.37 7.98 39.68
CA PHE A 881 -51.54 6.53 39.53
C PHE A 881 -50.49 5.83 40.39
N THR A 882 -50.90 4.87 41.22
CA THR A 882 -49.99 4.08 42.06
C THR A 882 -50.27 2.58 41.87
N PRO A 883 -49.45 1.84 41.10
CA PRO A 883 -48.26 2.28 40.36
C PRO A 883 -48.61 3.02 39.05
N ASN A 884 -47.77 3.97 38.63
CA ASN A 884 -47.91 4.67 37.35
C ASN A 884 -47.25 3.96 36.17
N PHE A 885 -46.69 2.77 36.39
CA PHE A 885 -46.19 1.89 35.35
C PHE A 885 -46.40 0.42 35.72
N GLN A 886 -46.53 -0.42 34.70
CA GLN A 886 -46.67 -1.87 34.84
C GLN A 886 -45.91 -2.55 33.69
N SER A 887 -45.34 -3.73 33.94
CA SER A 887 -44.65 -4.52 32.91
C SER A 887 -45.57 -5.59 32.33
N VAL A 888 -45.45 -5.85 31.04
CA VAL A 888 -46.26 -6.82 30.31
C VAL A 888 -45.46 -7.46 29.18
N GLY A 889 -45.66 -8.76 28.94
CA GLY A 889 -45.02 -9.49 27.86
C GLY A 889 -45.74 -10.80 27.62
N GLY A 890 -45.61 -11.36 26.41
CA GLY A 890 -46.26 -12.61 26.03
C GLY A 890 -46.45 -12.75 24.52
N TYR A 891 -46.82 -13.94 24.08
CA TYR A 891 -46.91 -14.32 22.67
C TYR A 891 -48.27 -14.04 22.00
N ALA A 892 -49.16 -13.29 22.65
CA ALA A 892 -50.50 -12.99 22.16
C ALA A 892 -50.90 -11.54 22.47
N ASP A 893 -51.95 -11.05 21.80
CA ASP A 893 -52.52 -9.74 22.07
C ASP A 893 -52.90 -9.59 23.55
N ILE A 894 -52.50 -8.46 24.13
CA ILE A 894 -52.79 -8.07 25.50
C ILE A 894 -53.91 -7.04 25.45
N THR A 895 -55.08 -7.42 25.96
CA THR A 895 -56.22 -6.53 26.18
C THR A 895 -56.38 -6.23 27.66
N ASP A 896 -57.21 -5.23 27.98
CA ASP A 896 -57.59 -4.89 29.35
C ASP A 896 -56.41 -4.56 30.27
N PHE A 897 -55.32 -4.04 29.68
CA PHE A 897 -54.14 -3.57 30.43
C PHE A 897 -54.42 -2.20 31.05
N ASP A 898 -55.30 -2.16 32.05
CA ASP A 898 -55.88 -0.92 32.54
C ASP A 898 -55.00 -0.21 33.60
N PHE A 899 -55.09 1.12 33.62
CA PHE A 899 -54.57 1.97 34.69
C PHE A 899 -55.73 2.68 35.37
N VAL A 900 -55.84 2.55 36.69
CA VAL A 900 -56.84 3.25 37.49
C VAL A 900 -56.16 4.34 38.29
N ALA A 901 -56.66 5.58 38.20
CA ALA A 901 -56.14 6.70 38.97
C ALA A 901 -56.45 6.55 40.46
N ASP A 902 -55.55 7.06 41.29
CA ASP A 902 -55.79 7.15 42.73
C ASP A 902 -57.03 8.02 42.99
N PRO A 903 -57.80 7.77 44.07
CA PRO A 903 -58.92 8.62 44.44
C PRO A 903 -58.47 10.07 44.58
N LEU A 904 -59.21 11.00 43.96
CA LEU A 904 -58.98 12.42 44.20
C LEU A 904 -59.28 12.72 45.69
N PRO A 905 -58.42 13.48 46.38
CA PRO A 905 -58.64 13.85 47.78
C PRO A 905 -59.90 14.69 47.98
#